data_AF-A0A3D3AQP7-F1
#
_entry.id   AF-A0A3D3AQP7-F1
#
_cell.length_a   1.000
_cell.length_b   1.000
_cell.length_c   1.000
_cell.angle_alpha   90.00
_cell.angle_beta   90.00
_cell.angle_gamma   90.00
#
_symmetry.space_group_name_H-M   'P 1'
#
loop_
_entity.id
_entity.type
_entity.pdbx_description
1 polymer ?
#
loop_
_entity_poly.entity_id
_entity_poly.type
_entity_poly.pdbx_seq_one_letter_code
_entity_poly.pdbx_strand_id
1 'polypeptide(L)'
;MGIEFYFEDQLSSLYDILREKLKKRNNPPFFGQTVFVPSPAVGKWLKMKMAEDSVFFNIEIAYLESGFFKLAEKLTDQKLFSIQGGEFDFYYHTLFYEVLLESGKKKREVVEWARQTGSKEDFFSSYETWILAGRLMKLFQEWEYQNPEELSCFENETDIYAFFYQQWMGKIKKKHEGKKNLLDFVLHDPVEKNFPDEHLILFGFHYLSDFQCRFLKKLSSSFDFSVLMNLSLSSEKEVDWGKGGRQSYEILKDVFPEISGLSEIETEGLGNCIRIAACPGIFREIEWIYNHILWSMKNDPSLLWNEIGILCADEESYLPVIETVFSRNPEKKIPFVSAEKKSGAEDSIFEALSLLLNLFRGDLTRKEVFRLIDNPFFLKNHLISYENKEKWLELADKTGIFRDFDLDNPVKPFTWNQGFLRVRFGRIMEHDFEEEKDFQGIVPYSLSGFEEDEKIDVFILTVEKILETLKKFLSGAAKTPEDWSKVLKEVIEISLETAQEDYQSKKILDEFLEFLEKDFLFLKKENREADFIIPLLIEKIGSFSSRKGRLFSEGVNVGKIETLCQFPFRLTYFTGMNEGVYPAKIKNKILDYQTVSEERRKKNPSLWAYPDKKIKPDTFQKFLFLNAVSRIKERGYITYNAYNLEDDKRLYPSSLLMELKERGKAEEREIPFKNYLPLKETVSEKTEEFLRHSSQIDQAVEMSFLPGKAFANPFWEEYRAFHSLEEKESENKEIINIKINDLKEFLVNPVFSKIKKELEIWEDEEEDLSFYEDEPFFTEFPSDYRFITGFLKNFVLKKEEGGSPDWEKDLEREYSYWQKQSEMPEKNFGRKDFETIRQNLKERMVFLDSFLKEEKGVFFPNLVLGQTKYPNPSRKDWKIPPLSFESNGKNIQLSGSLPLVWVKKNVLSVLVITHAGVKPSLSKYELLPLLVFLILSDERLKGEIDTLHTHILFKKQILKKTWGLSGIGKENYLKTLIDDFLEPSGFWDYLPFDEISRKDFDEKEEKDFLESLENSLEQAIATGEALSVKNLVLMRPDIRIPQDAYEKAKRRFFPLYQMGEEKEK
;
A
#
# COMPACT_ATOMS: atom_id res chain seq x y z
N MET A 1 56.66 -22.63 -6.44
CA MET A 1 55.24 -22.36 -6.27
C MET A 1 55.04 -21.69 -4.94
N GLY A 2 54.25 -20.63 -4.90
CA GLY A 2 54.11 -19.81 -3.70
C GLY A 2 52.91 -18.86 -3.77
N ILE A 3 52.58 -18.29 -2.61
CA ILE A 3 51.57 -17.24 -2.48
C ILE A 3 52.28 -15.93 -2.24
N GLU A 4 52.05 -14.95 -3.11
CA GLU A 4 52.52 -13.59 -2.94
C GLU A 4 51.38 -12.73 -2.39
N PHE A 5 51.58 -12.13 -1.22
CA PHE A 5 50.63 -11.22 -0.61
C PHE A 5 51.00 -9.77 -0.88
N TYR A 6 49.99 -8.97 -1.25
CA TYR A 6 50.08 -7.54 -1.44
C TYR A 6 48.98 -6.88 -0.62
N PHE A 7 49.35 -5.89 0.18
CA PHE A 7 48.44 -5.15 1.04
C PHE A 7 48.45 -3.69 0.64
N GLU A 8 47.28 -3.18 0.27
CA GLU A 8 47.09 -1.76 0.00
C GLU A 8 45.78 -1.30 0.64
N ASP A 9 45.67 0.00 0.85
CA ASP A 9 44.49 0.67 1.43
C ASP A 9 43.48 1.13 0.37
N GLN A 10 43.92 1.28 -0.89
CA GLN A 10 43.12 1.72 -2.02
C GLN A 10 43.00 0.65 -3.11
N LEU A 11 41.76 0.47 -3.61
CA LEU A 11 41.46 -0.45 -4.70
C LEU A 11 42.18 -0.06 -6.01
N SER A 12 42.45 1.24 -6.21
CA SER A 12 43.23 1.76 -7.34
C SER A 12 44.70 1.32 -7.28
N SER A 13 45.34 1.38 -6.11
CA SER A 13 46.72 0.90 -5.91
C SER A 13 46.82 -0.60 -6.18
N LEU A 14 45.86 -1.40 -5.68
CA LEU A 14 45.79 -2.82 -6.00
C LEU A 14 45.62 -3.07 -7.49
N TYR A 15 44.83 -2.23 -8.18
CA TYR A 15 44.63 -2.33 -9.61
C TYR A 15 45.93 -2.09 -10.39
N ASP A 16 46.76 -1.15 -9.97
CA ASP A 16 48.06 -0.90 -10.62
C ASP A 16 48.99 -2.11 -10.49
N ILE A 17 49.03 -2.75 -9.31
CA ILE A 17 49.80 -3.99 -9.09
C ILE A 17 49.24 -5.11 -9.97
N LEU A 18 47.92 -5.27 -10.01
CA LEU A 18 47.25 -6.24 -10.89
C LEU A 18 47.64 -6.01 -12.35
N ARG A 19 47.57 -4.75 -12.81
CA ARG A 19 47.88 -4.35 -14.19
C ARG A 19 49.33 -4.66 -14.55
N GLU A 20 50.28 -4.39 -13.66
CA GLU A 20 51.68 -4.77 -13.88
C GLU A 20 51.86 -6.28 -14.01
N LYS A 21 51.21 -7.06 -13.13
CA LYS A 21 51.28 -8.53 -13.18
C LYS A 21 50.68 -9.10 -14.45
N LEU A 22 49.58 -8.52 -14.94
CA LEU A 22 48.96 -8.90 -16.20
C LEU A 22 49.88 -8.56 -17.39
N LYS A 23 50.57 -7.41 -17.38
CA LYS A 23 51.50 -7.01 -18.45
C LYS A 23 52.80 -7.83 -18.49
N LYS A 24 53.34 -8.22 -17.33
CA LYS A 24 54.62 -8.96 -17.23
C LYS A 24 54.55 -10.40 -17.76
N ARG A 25 53.34 -10.92 -18.04
CA ARG A 25 53.15 -12.30 -18.49
C ARG A 25 53.01 -12.39 -20.01
N ASN A 26 53.96 -13.10 -20.64
CA ASN A 26 53.86 -13.54 -22.04
C ASN A 26 52.98 -14.79 -22.14
N ASN A 27 51.70 -14.68 -21.77
CA ASN A 27 50.75 -15.76 -21.96
C ASN A 27 50.31 -15.84 -23.44
N PRO A 28 49.95 -17.03 -23.95
CA PRO A 28 49.34 -17.16 -25.26
C PRO A 28 48.08 -16.27 -25.38
N PRO A 29 47.78 -15.71 -26.56
CA PRO A 29 46.68 -14.75 -26.74
C PRO A 29 45.27 -15.28 -26.41
N PHE A 30 45.11 -16.59 -26.24
CA PHE A 30 43.85 -17.26 -25.85
C PHE A 30 43.90 -17.93 -24.48
N PHE A 31 44.95 -17.70 -23.68
CA PHE A 31 45.00 -18.20 -22.32
C PHE A 31 44.19 -17.30 -21.39
N GLY A 32 43.18 -17.88 -20.73
CA GLY A 32 42.26 -17.13 -19.86
C GLY A 32 42.89 -16.87 -18.51
N GLN A 33 42.97 -15.62 -18.08
CA GLN A 33 43.46 -15.27 -16.74
C GLN A 33 42.27 -15.18 -15.78
N THR A 34 42.23 -16.04 -14.77
CA THR A 34 41.18 -16.00 -13.74
C THR A 34 41.55 -14.99 -12.65
N VAL A 35 40.60 -14.10 -12.32
CA VAL A 35 40.69 -13.16 -11.21
C VAL A 35 39.48 -13.37 -10.30
N PHE A 36 39.77 -13.74 -9.05
CA PHE A 36 38.81 -13.89 -7.99
C PHE A 36 38.50 -12.54 -7.35
N VAL A 37 37.22 -12.24 -7.15
CA VAL A 37 36.75 -11.00 -6.50
C VAL A 37 35.75 -11.32 -5.39
N PRO A 38 35.64 -10.47 -4.35
CA PRO A 38 34.77 -10.71 -3.20
C PRO A 38 33.29 -10.49 -3.50
N SER A 39 32.96 -9.69 -4.51
CA SER A 39 31.57 -9.37 -4.82
C SER A 39 31.36 -9.02 -6.30
N PRO A 40 30.12 -9.12 -6.81
CA PRO A 40 29.77 -8.66 -8.15
C PRO A 40 30.06 -7.18 -8.39
N ALA A 41 29.97 -6.34 -7.35
CA ALA A 41 30.29 -4.92 -7.45
C ALA A 41 31.78 -4.71 -7.73
N VAL A 42 32.68 -5.38 -6.99
CA VAL A 42 34.12 -5.29 -7.24
C VAL A 42 34.49 -5.84 -8.61
N GLY A 43 33.90 -6.97 -9.01
CA GLY A 43 34.11 -7.53 -10.34
C GLY A 43 33.67 -6.59 -11.47
N LYS A 44 32.56 -5.88 -11.30
CA LYS A 44 32.08 -4.92 -12.28
C LYS A 44 32.96 -3.67 -12.33
N TRP A 45 33.31 -3.11 -11.17
CA TRP A 45 34.24 -1.99 -11.07
C TRP A 45 35.57 -2.33 -11.74
N LEU A 46 36.11 -3.52 -11.49
CA LEU A 46 37.35 -3.98 -12.09
C LEU A 46 37.25 -4.04 -13.62
N LYS A 47 36.18 -4.62 -14.17
CA LYS A 47 35.93 -4.64 -15.63
C LYS A 47 35.87 -3.24 -16.22
N MET A 48 35.21 -2.30 -15.54
CA MET A 48 35.11 -0.92 -15.99
C MET A 48 36.46 -0.21 -15.95
N LYS A 49 37.20 -0.33 -14.84
CA LYS A 49 38.54 0.25 -14.69
C LYS A 49 39.51 -0.30 -15.74
N MET A 50 39.42 -1.60 -16.01
CA MET A 50 40.18 -2.24 -17.07
C MET A 50 39.85 -1.68 -18.44
N ALA A 51 38.56 -1.54 -18.76
CA ALA A 51 38.11 -1.01 -20.04
C ALA A 51 38.48 0.47 -20.27
N GLU A 52 38.54 1.28 -19.21
CA GLU A 52 39.06 2.66 -19.26
C GLU A 52 40.54 2.70 -19.65
N ASP A 53 41.34 1.79 -19.08
CA ASP A 53 42.79 1.78 -19.23
C ASP A 53 43.26 1.17 -20.57
N SER A 54 42.68 0.05 -20.99
CA SER A 54 43.04 -0.70 -22.22
C SER A 54 42.05 -1.84 -22.52
N VAL A 55 42.18 -2.48 -23.68
CA VAL A 55 41.37 -3.68 -23.99
C VAL A 55 42.05 -4.93 -23.41
N PHE A 56 41.48 -5.47 -22.34
CA PHE A 56 41.87 -6.77 -21.79
C PHE A 56 40.93 -7.85 -22.33
N PHE A 57 41.41 -8.68 -23.25
CA PHE A 57 40.69 -9.86 -23.71
C PHE A 57 41.01 -11.06 -22.80
N ASN A 58 40.02 -11.92 -22.57
CA ASN A 58 40.18 -13.22 -21.93
C ASN A 58 40.50 -13.21 -20.42
N ILE A 59 39.84 -12.33 -19.66
CA ILE A 59 39.88 -12.35 -18.19
C ILE A 59 38.58 -12.92 -17.65
N GLU A 60 38.69 -14.03 -16.94
CA GLU A 60 37.56 -14.66 -16.26
C GLU A 60 37.46 -14.08 -14.85
N ILE A 61 36.35 -13.39 -14.57
CA ILE A 61 36.03 -12.98 -13.19
C ILE A 61 35.25 -14.10 -12.54
N ALA A 62 35.84 -14.70 -11.51
CA ALA A 62 35.23 -15.71 -10.67
C ALA A 62 34.95 -15.15 -9.28
N TYR A 63 33.94 -15.71 -8.61
CA TYR A 63 33.70 -15.46 -7.19
C TYR A 63 34.37 -16.55 -6.37
N LEU A 64 34.87 -16.19 -5.20
CA LEU A 64 35.82 -17.02 -4.44
C LEU A 64 35.29 -18.44 -4.21
N GLU A 65 34.08 -18.58 -3.68
CA GLU A 65 33.48 -19.87 -3.31
C GLU A 65 33.25 -20.74 -4.55
N SER A 66 32.59 -20.17 -5.56
CA SER A 66 32.24 -20.88 -6.80
C SER A 66 33.47 -21.32 -7.60
N GLY A 67 34.53 -20.51 -7.63
CA GLY A 67 35.74 -20.87 -8.36
C GLY A 67 36.69 -21.74 -7.54
N PHE A 68 36.70 -21.64 -6.21
CA PHE A 68 37.38 -22.61 -5.33
C PHE A 68 36.86 -24.02 -5.56
N PHE A 69 35.55 -24.15 -5.68
CA PHE A 69 34.91 -25.42 -6.02
C PHE A 69 35.39 -25.98 -7.36
N LYS A 70 35.38 -25.14 -8.43
CA LYS A 70 35.87 -25.54 -9.77
C LYS A 70 37.36 -25.95 -9.75
N LEU A 71 38.19 -25.24 -8.98
CA LEU A 71 39.61 -25.56 -8.83
C LEU A 71 39.82 -26.88 -8.10
N ALA A 72 39.04 -27.15 -7.06
CA ALA A 72 39.09 -28.40 -6.32
C ALA A 72 38.72 -29.61 -7.21
N GLU A 73 37.68 -29.48 -8.04
CA GLU A 73 37.30 -30.53 -9.00
C GLU A 73 38.40 -30.76 -10.05
N LYS A 74 39.06 -29.68 -10.49
CA LYS A 74 40.19 -29.77 -11.44
C LYS A 74 41.41 -30.50 -10.88
N LEU A 75 41.67 -30.37 -9.58
CA LEU A 75 42.79 -31.05 -8.92
C LEU A 75 42.53 -32.54 -8.67
N THR A 76 41.28 -32.90 -8.40
CA THR A 76 40.92 -34.26 -7.98
C THR A 76 40.44 -35.15 -9.12
N ASP A 77 40.10 -34.58 -10.29
CA ASP A 77 39.29 -35.22 -11.35
C ASP A 77 37.97 -35.83 -10.85
N GLN A 78 37.59 -35.52 -9.61
CA GLN A 78 36.38 -36.00 -8.96
C GLN A 78 35.42 -34.83 -8.86
N LYS A 79 34.15 -35.12 -9.07
CA LYS A 79 33.11 -34.14 -8.78
C LYS A 79 33.00 -33.99 -7.28
N LEU A 80 32.94 -32.75 -6.82
CA LEU A 80 32.77 -32.44 -5.40
C LEU A 80 31.34 -32.00 -5.12
N PHE A 81 31.00 -31.83 -3.85
CA PHE A 81 29.82 -31.09 -3.42
C PHE A 81 30.15 -30.29 -2.17
N SER A 82 29.43 -29.20 -1.94
CA SER A 82 29.50 -28.41 -0.70
C SER A 82 28.07 -28.15 -0.24
N ILE A 83 27.89 -28.05 1.07
CA ILE A 83 26.60 -27.68 1.64
C ILE A 83 26.29 -26.19 1.46
N GLN A 84 27.25 -25.38 0.96
CA GLN A 84 27.06 -23.96 0.59
C GLN A 84 26.65 -23.73 -0.88
N GLY A 85 25.99 -24.69 -1.51
CA GLY A 85 25.60 -24.60 -2.91
C GLY A 85 24.26 -23.89 -3.12
N GLY A 86 24.28 -22.60 -3.47
CA GLY A 86 23.05 -21.81 -3.72
C GLY A 86 22.04 -22.44 -4.69
N GLU A 87 22.49 -23.24 -5.66
CA GLU A 87 21.60 -24.00 -6.57
C GLU A 87 20.84 -25.14 -5.88
N PHE A 88 21.41 -25.73 -4.82
CA PHE A 88 20.83 -26.83 -4.06
C PHE A 88 20.31 -26.41 -2.68
N ASP A 89 20.38 -25.13 -2.30
CA ASP A 89 19.95 -24.66 -0.97
C ASP A 89 18.51 -25.07 -0.64
N PHE A 90 17.59 -24.95 -1.60
CA PHE A 90 16.20 -25.39 -1.42
C PHE A 90 16.09 -26.92 -1.21
N TYR A 91 16.90 -27.69 -1.94
CA TYR A 91 16.97 -29.14 -1.79
C TYR A 91 17.54 -29.53 -0.42
N TYR A 92 18.63 -28.89 0.01
CA TYR A 92 19.28 -29.16 1.29
C TYR A 92 18.39 -28.76 2.48
N HIS A 93 17.65 -27.66 2.35
CA HIS A 93 16.63 -27.24 3.30
C HIS A 93 15.52 -28.30 3.39
N THR A 94 15.03 -28.78 2.24
CA THR A 94 14.03 -29.86 2.17
C THR A 94 14.51 -31.13 2.86
N LEU A 95 15.75 -31.56 2.61
CA LEU A 95 16.31 -32.73 3.29
C LEU A 95 16.40 -32.54 4.81
N PHE A 96 16.79 -31.34 5.27
CA PHE A 96 16.88 -31.04 6.69
C PHE A 96 15.49 -31.06 7.34
N TYR A 97 14.50 -30.48 6.66
CA TYR A 97 13.11 -30.53 7.08
C TYR A 97 12.62 -31.98 7.27
N GLU A 98 12.92 -32.88 6.34
CA GLU A 98 12.58 -34.30 6.50
C GLU A 98 13.30 -34.96 7.68
N VAL A 99 14.56 -34.62 7.94
CA VAL A 99 15.29 -35.11 9.11
C VAL A 99 14.58 -34.69 10.40
N LEU A 100 14.11 -33.46 10.48
CA LEU A 100 13.32 -32.99 11.63
C LEU A 100 12.00 -33.75 11.78
N LEU A 101 11.31 -34.07 10.68
CA LEU A 101 10.08 -34.87 10.72
C LEU A 101 10.33 -36.33 11.16
N GLU A 102 11.39 -36.96 10.66
CA GLU A 102 11.72 -38.38 10.91
C GLU A 102 12.34 -38.62 12.30
N SER A 103 12.99 -37.60 12.86
CA SER A 103 13.71 -37.66 14.13
C SER A 103 12.83 -37.68 15.39
N GLY A 104 11.58 -38.11 15.28
CA GLY A 104 10.56 -38.16 16.34
C GLY A 104 10.98 -38.73 17.71
N LYS A 105 12.13 -39.39 17.81
CA LYS A 105 12.76 -39.91 19.05
C LYS A 105 13.51 -38.87 19.91
N LYS A 106 13.82 -37.66 19.41
CA LYS A 106 14.38 -36.53 20.19
C LYS A 106 13.48 -35.29 20.25
N LYS A 107 12.18 -35.47 19.95
CA LYS A 107 11.15 -34.41 19.99
C LYS A 107 11.19 -33.57 21.27
N ARG A 108 11.46 -34.17 22.42
CA ARG A 108 11.48 -33.47 23.71
C ARG A 108 12.58 -32.40 23.81
N GLU A 109 13.79 -32.68 23.33
CA GLU A 109 14.91 -31.71 23.37
C GLU A 109 14.65 -30.54 22.41
N VAL A 110 14.12 -30.83 21.22
CA VAL A 110 13.73 -29.81 20.22
C VAL A 110 12.55 -28.97 20.71
N VAL A 111 11.57 -29.57 21.38
CA VAL A 111 10.41 -28.88 21.99
C VAL A 111 10.80 -28.10 23.25
N GLU A 112 11.71 -28.61 24.07
CA GLU A 112 12.25 -27.84 25.21
C GLU A 112 13.06 -26.62 24.72
N TRP A 113 13.83 -26.79 23.65
CA TRP A 113 14.50 -25.71 22.94
C TRP A 113 13.51 -24.73 22.26
N ALA A 114 12.40 -25.23 21.70
CA ALA A 114 11.28 -24.43 21.16
C ALA A 114 10.60 -23.55 22.22
N ARG A 115 10.36 -24.11 23.41
CA ARG A 115 9.72 -23.39 24.52
C ARG A 115 10.61 -22.26 25.03
N GLN A 116 11.93 -22.45 25.02
CA GLN A 116 12.89 -21.40 25.32
C GLN A 116 12.92 -20.29 24.26
N THR A 117 12.45 -20.55 23.04
CA THR A 117 12.33 -19.57 21.95
C THR A 117 10.96 -18.88 21.86
N GLY A 118 10.08 -19.11 22.85
CA GLY A 118 8.83 -18.38 23.01
C GLY A 118 7.59 -19.02 22.36
N SER A 119 7.72 -20.22 21.79
CA SER A 119 6.54 -20.96 21.31
C SER A 119 5.75 -21.54 22.49
N LYS A 120 4.43 -21.37 22.46
CA LYS A 120 3.50 -21.84 23.49
C LYS A 120 3.00 -23.28 23.24
N GLU A 121 3.33 -23.88 22.09
CA GLU A 121 2.73 -25.15 21.67
C GLU A 121 3.67 -26.36 21.83
N ASP A 122 3.08 -27.51 22.12
CA ASP A 122 3.78 -28.80 22.29
C ASP A 122 4.17 -29.45 20.94
N PHE A 123 3.65 -28.92 19.82
CA PHE A 123 3.88 -29.39 18.46
C PHE A 123 4.13 -28.20 17.53
N PHE A 124 5.16 -28.30 16.70
CA PHE A 124 5.37 -27.37 15.60
C PHE A 124 4.47 -27.73 14.41
N SER A 125 3.87 -26.72 13.80
CA SER A 125 3.29 -26.85 12.46
C SER A 125 4.36 -27.26 11.43
N SER A 126 3.93 -27.79 10.28
CA SER A 126 4.85 -28.10 9.17
C SER A 126 5.64 -26.86 8.72
N TYR A 127 5.02 -25.69 8.74
CA TYR A 127 5.67 -24.44 8.35
C TYR A 127 6.71 -23.98 9.38
N GLU A 128 6.42 -24.02 10.67
CA GLU A 128 7.42 -23.69 11.70
C GLU A 128 8.61 -24.64 11.69
N THR A 129 8.34 -25.94 11.44
CA THR A 129 9.40 -26.95 11.28
C THR A 129 10.27 -26.65 10.06
N TRP A 130 9.69 -26.13 8.97
CA TRP A 130 10.42 -25.65 7.81
C TRP A 130 11.29 -24.43 8.13
N ILE A 131 10.76 -23.41 8.81
CA ILE A 131 11.55 -22.24 9.23
C ILE A 131 12.73 -22.67 10.10
N LEU A 132 12.50 -23.59 11.04
CA LEU A 132 13.55 -24.12 11.91
C LEU A 132 14.63 -24.85 11.11
N ALA A 133 14.23 -25.70 10.16
CA ALA A 133 15.17 -26.40 9.27
C ALA A 133 16.08 -25.41 8.52
N GLY A 134 15.51 -24.32 8.00
CA GLY A 134 16.27 -23.30 7.26
C GLY A 134 17.26 -22.55 8.15
N ARG A 135 16.88 -22.23 9.39
CA ARG A 135 17.78 -21.58 10.36
C ARG A 135 18.93 -22.48 10.78
N LEU A 136 18.67 -23.76 11.04
CA LEU A 136 19.70 -24.74 11.40
C LEU A 136 20.63 -25.04 10.22
N MET A 137 20.09 -25.16 9.00
CA MET A 137 20.89 -25.30 7.79
C MET A 137 21.89 -24.15 7.65
N LYS A 138 21.41 -22.89 7.76
CA LYS A 138 22.27 -21.69 7.69
C LYS A 138 23.34 -21.69 8.77
N LEU A 139 23.01 -22.13 10.00
CA LEU A 139 23.98 -22.28 11.08
C LEU A 139 25.11 -23.26 10.71
N PHE A 140 24.79 -24.43 10.16
CA PHE A 140 25.81 -25.40 9.73
C PHE A 140 26.64 -24.90 8.54
N GLN A 141 26.02 -24.18 7.61
CA GLN A 141 26.74 -23.51 6.52
C GLN A 141 27.72 -22.44 7.05
N GLU A 142 27.36 -21.70 8.10
CA GLU A 142 28.28 -20.78 8.78
C GLU A 142 29.43 -21.53 9.48
N TRP A 143 29.17 -22.70 10.07
CA TRP A 143 30.18 -23.54 10.75
C TRP A 143 31.26 -24.02 9.78
N GLU A 144 30.89 -24.37 8.56
CA GLU A 144 31.82 -24.83 7.52
C GLU A 144 32.91 -23.78 7.21
N TYR A 145 32.57 -22.50 7.20
CA TYR A 145 33.53 -21.43 6.88
C TYR A 145 34.31 -20.89 8.08
N GLN A 146 33.65 -20.80 9.24
CA GLN A 146 34.22 -20.13 10.42
C GLN A 146 35.05 -21.09 11.28
N ASN A 147 34.59 -22.33 11.46
CA ASN A 147 35.27 -23.34 12.29
C ASN A 147 35.03 -24.76 11.73
N PRO A 148 35.67 -25.10 10.60
CA PRO A 148 35.51 -26.40 9.95
C PRO A 148 35.91 -27.60 10.85
N GLU A 149 36.82 -27.37 11.81
CA GLU A 149 37.26 -28.39 12.77
C GLU A 149 36.14 -28.80 13.74
N GLU A 150 35.26 -27.86 14.13
CA GLU A 150 34.12 -28.17 14.99
C GLU A 150 33.13 -29.12 14.28
N LEU A 151 32.89 -28.93 12.98
CA LEU A 151 32.09 -29.86 12.17
C LEU A 151 32.76 -31.23 12.04
N SER A 152 34.08 -31.29 11.94
CA SER A 152 34.80 -32.58 11.85
C SER A 152 34.66 -33.42 13.13
N CYS A 153 34.50 -32.77 14.29
CA CYS A 153 34.26 -33.45 15.55
C CYS A 153 32.86 -34.09 15.62
N PHE A 154 31.90 -33.63 14.81
CA PHE A 154 30.53 -34.13 14.88
C PHE A 154 30.41 -35.59 14.49
N GLU A 155 31.36 -36.19 13.76
CA GLU A 155 31.33 -37.63 13.49
C GLU A 155 31.46 -38.48 14.77
N ASN A 156 32.11 -37.93 15.81
CA ASN A 156 32.43 -38.65 17.05
C ASN A 156 31.60 -38.17 18.26
N GLU A 157 30.74 -37.16 18.09
CA GLU A 157 29.93 -36.58 19.15
C GLU A 157 28.47 -37.04 19.11
N THR A 158 27.76 -36.87 20.23
CA THR A 158 26.38 -37.37 20.42
C THR A 158 25.37 -36.30 20.86
N ASP A 159 25.80 -35.04 20.92
CA ASP A 159 24.91 -33.92 21.24
C ASP A 159 23.85 -33.69 20.14
N ILE A 160 22.90 -32.80 20.43
CA ILE A 160 21.76 -32.55 19.55
C ILE A 160 22.17 -32.01 18.17
N TYR A 161 23.17 -31.14 18.09
CA TYR A 161 23.62 -30.54 16.84
C TYR A 161 24.40 -31.57 16.01
N ALA A 162 25.30 -32.34 16.64
CA ALA A 162 26.02 -33.43 16.00
C ALA A 162 25.06 -34.49 15.43
N PHE A 163 24.03 -34.87 16.20
CA PHE A 163 23.00 -35.80 15.73
C PHE A 163 22.29 -35.30 14.47
N PHE A 164 21.79 -34.05 14.46
CA PHE A 164 21.09 -33.52 13.30
C PHE A 164 21.99 -33.36 12.09
N TYR A 165 23.21 -32.87 12.29
CA TYR A 165 24.20 -32.76 11.22
C TYR A 165 24.53 -34.12 10.60
N GLN A 166 24.77 -35.15 11.42
CA GLN A 166 25.04 -36.52 10.93
C GLN A 166 23.89 -37.08 10.09
N GLN A 167 22.65 -36.95 10.55
CA GLN A 167 21.47 -37.43 9.81
C GLN A 167 21.29 -36.69 8.48
N TRP A 168 21.45 -35.37 8.50
CA TRP A 168 21.36 -34.52 7.31
C TRP A 168 22.47 -34.82 6.32
N MET A 169 23.72 -34.85 6.76
CA MET A 169 24.87 -35.23 5.94
C MET A 169 24.76 -36.64 5.40
N GLY A 170 24.19 -37.59 6.15
CA GLY A 170 23.89 -38.93 5.67
C GLY A 170 22.93 -38.95 4.47
N LYS A 171 21.90 -38.09 4.47
CA LYS A 171 21.00 -37.92 3.32
C LYS A 171 21.67 -37.20 2.15
N ILE A 172 22.45 -36.15 2.41
CA ILE A 172 23.19 -35.41 1.36
C ILE A 172 24.21 -36.32 0.67
N LYS A 173 24.99 -37.09 1.43
CA LYS A 173 25.99 -38.05 0.90
C LYS A 173 25.34 -39.11 0.00
N LYS A 174 24.10 -39.54 0.28
CA LYS A 174 23.33 -40.45 -0.61
C LYS A 174 22.95 -39.79 -1.94
N LYS A 175 22.54 -38.52 -1.94
CA LYS A 175 22.21 -37.78 -3.17
C LYS A 175 23.44 -37.56 -4.05
N HIS A 176 24.57 -37.26 -3.42
CA HIS A 176 25.84 -37.01 -4.07
C HIS A 176 26.74 -38.26 -4.06
N GLU A 177 26.15 -39.45 -4.14
CA GLU A 177 26.91 -40.70 -4.18
C GLU A 177 27.95 -40.67 -5.32
N GLY A 178 29.19 -41.01 -5.01
CA GLY A 178 30.33 -40.89 -5.93
C GLY A 178 30.98 -39.50 -6.01
N LYS A 179 30.50 -38.52 -5.24
CA LYS A 179 31.16 -37.21 -5.05
C LYS A 179 31.71 -37.10 -3.63
N LYS A 180 32.84 -36.41 -3.47
CA LYS A 180 33.40 -36.09 -2.14
C LYS A 180 32.92 -34.73 -1.65
N ASN A 181 32.84 -34.57 -0.33
CA ASN A 181 32.57 -33.27 0.30
C ASN A 181 33.79 -32.36 0.14
N LEU A 182 33.58 -31.11 -0.24
CA LEU A 182 34.63 -30.09 -0.33
C LEU A 182 35.37 -29.92 1.01
N LEU A 183 34.66 -29.92 2.13
CA LEU A 183 35.25 -29.80 3.47
C LEU A 183 36.24 -30.93 3.77
N ASP A 184 35.83 -32.17 3.48
CA ASP A 184 36.66 -33.36 3.65
C ASP A 184 37.90 -33.27 2.75
N PHE A 185 37.73 -32.79 1.51
CA PHE A 185 38.83 -32.53 0.61
C PHE A 185 39.79 -31.49 1.18
N VAL A 186 39.33 -30.33 1.68
CA VAL A 186 40.18 -29.27 2.22
C VAL A 186 41.00 -29.76 3.40
N LEU A 187 40.38 -30.49 4.33
CA LEU A 187 41.01 -30.89 5.59
C LEU A 187 41.91 -32.12 5.46
N HIS A 188 41.56 -33.11 4.64
CA HIS A 188 42.16 -34.45 4.76
C HIS A 188 42.81 -35.00 3.49
N ASP A 189 42.30 -34.70 2.29
CA ASP A 189 42.79 -35.32 1.05
C ASP A 189 44.14 -34.74 0.58
N PRO A 190 45.09 -35.54 0.04
CA PRO A 190 46.31 -35.01 -0.55
C PRO A 190 46.05 -34.33 -1.91
N VAL A 191 46.93 -33.42 -2.33
CA VAL A 191 46.89 -32.81 -3.67
C VAL A 191 47.84 -33.56 -4.59
N GLU A 192 47.31 -34.10 -5.70
CA GLU A 192 48.05 -35.04 -6.57
C GLU A 192 48.52 -34.42 -7.90
N LYS A 193 47.99 -33.24 -8.28
CA LYS A 193 48.25 -32.59 -9.57
C LYS A 193 48.86 -31.22 -9.44
N ASN A 194 49.72 -30.85 -10.39
CA ASN A 194 50.40 -29.55 -10.45
C ASN A 194 50.13 -28.84 -11.78
N PHE A 195 49.85 -27.54 -11.71
CA PHE A 195 49.57 -26.66 -12.83
C PHE A 195 50.51 -25.44 -12.78
N PRO A 196 51.82 -25.61 -13.03
CA PRO A 196 52.82 -24.54 -12.89
C PRO A 196 52.60 -23.33 -13.80
N ASP A 197 51.93 -23.52 -14.94
CA ASP A 197 51.69 -22.45 -15.91
C ASP A 197 50.43 -21.63 -15.59
N GLU A 198 49.59 -22.09 -14.65
CA GLU A 198 48.39 -21.40 -14.21
C GLU A 198 48.65 -20.57 -12.96
N HIS A 199 48.39 -19.27 -13.10
CA HIS A 199 48.45 -18.34 -11.98
C HIS A 199 47.07 -17.77 -11.72
N LEU A 200 46.72 -17.67 -10.45
CA LEU A 200 45.42 -17.22 -10.01
C LEU A 200 45.59 -15.95 -9.17
N ILE A 201 44.65 -15.02 -9.32
CA ILE A 201 44.74 -13.73 -8.66
C ILE A 201 43.51 -13.52 -7.80
N LEU A 202 43.68 -13.21 -6.52
CA LEU A 202 42.61 -12.74 -5.64
C LEU A 202 42.73 -11.23 -5.54
N PHE A 203 41.63 -10.50 -5.77
CA PHE A 203 41.63 -9.05 -5.87
C PHE A 203 40.55 -8.41 -4.99
N GLY A 204 40.96 -7.49 -4.10
CA GLY A 204 40.06 -6.58 -3.38
C GLY A 204 39.40 -7.15 -2.12
N PHE A 205 39.93 -8.24 -1.56
CA PHE A 205 39.37 -8.85 -0.35
C PHE A 205 39.74 -8.06 0.91
N HIS A 206 38.77 -7.85 1.82
CA HIS A 206 38.98 -7.28 3.15
C HIS A 206 39.28 -8.32 4.23
N TYR A 207 38.79 -9.53 4.00
CA TYR A 207 38.81 -10.64 4.94
C TYR A 207 38.76 -11.93 4.13
N LEU A 208 39.46 -12.95 4.63
CA LEU A 208 39.36 -14.33 4.17
C LEU A 208 39.12 -15.18 5.41
N SER A 209 38.14 -16.09 5.35
CA SER A 209 37.86 -16.98 6.49
C SER A 209 39.00 -17.97 6.72
N ASP A 210 39.04 -18.58 7.91
CA ASP A 210 40.03 -19.62 8.23
C ASP A 210 39.98 -20.76 7.20
N PHE A 211 38.76 -21.21 6.83
CA PHE A 211 38.55 -22.19 5.79
C PHE A 211 39.16 -21.76 4.44
N GLN A 212 38.88 -20.53 4.00
CA GLN A 212 39.39 -19.99 2.73
C GLN A 212 40.93 -19.87 2.75
N CYS A 213 41.52 -19.44 3.86
CA CYS A 213 42.97 -19.34 4.02
C CYS A 213 43.66 -20.69 3.94
N ARG A 214 43.16 -21.70 4.68
CA ARG A 214 43.69 -23.07 4.64
C ARG A 214 43.55 -23.69 3.25
N PHE A 215 42.43 -23.43 2.60
CA PHE A 215 42.20 -23.91 1.25
C PHE A 215 43.17 -23.29 0.24
N LEU A 216 43.40 -21.97 0.31
CA LEU A 216 44.43 -21.29 -0.50
C LEU A 216 45.83 -21.88 -0.25
N LYS A 217 46.18 -22.13 1.01
CA LYS A 217 47.47 -22.75 1.38
C LYS A 217 47.60 -24.12 0.72
N LYS A 218 46.53 -24.92 0.74
CA LYS A 218 46.50 -26.22 0.08
C LYS A 218 46.63 -26.12 -1.43
N LEU A 219 45.92 -25.19 -2.07
CA LEU A 219 46.02 -24.98 -3.52
C LEU A 219 47.39 -24.45 -3.95
N SER A 220 48.13 -23.76 -3.08
CA SER A 220 49.44 -23.19 -3.39
C SER A 220 50.54 -24.22 -3.67
N SER A 221 50.31 -25.50 -3.34
CA SER A 221 51.21 -26.59 -3.75
C SER A 221 51.16 -26.86 -5.26
N SER A 222 50.08 -26.42 -5.93
CA SER A 222 49.75 -26.81 -7.30
C SER A 222 49.56 -25.63 -8.24
N PHE A 223 49.19 -24.46 -7.73
CA PHE A 223 49.01 -23.21 -8.47
C PHE A 223 49.82 -22.08 -7.83
N ASP A 224 50.22 -21.10 -8.63
CA ASP A 224 50.78 -19.85 -8.10
C ASP A 224 49.67 -18.82 -7.85
N PHE A 225 49.73 -18.16 -6.69
CA PHE A 225 48.74 -17.16 -6.30
C PHE A 225 49.35 -15.79 -6.09
N SER A 226 48.65 -14.76 -6.57
CA SER A 226 48.82 -13.39 -6.08
C SER A 226 47.58 -12.97 -5.32
N VAL A 227 47.71 -12.66 -4.04
CA VAL A 227 46.61 -12.24 -3.18
C VAL A 227 46.74 -10.75 -2.89
N LEU A 228 45.92 -9.97 -3.58
CA LEU A 228 45.84 -8.50 -3.51
C LEU A 228 44.72 -8.13 -2.52
N MET A 229 45.10 -8.00 -1.25
CA MET A 229 44.18 -7.69 -0.15
C MET A 229 43.99 -6.18 -0.01
N ASN A 230 42.73 -5.76 0.07
CA ASN A 230 42.37 -4.40 0.48
C ASN A 230 42.28 -4.36 2.01
N LEU A 231 43.43 -4.47 2.65
CA LEU A 231 43.56 -4.61 4.09
C LEU A 231 44.74 -3.77 4.56
N SER A 232 44.45 -2.85 5.47
CA SER A 232 45.43 -1.97 6.09
C SER A 232 45.14 -1.86 7.58
N LEU A 233 46.19 -1.64 8.38
CA LEU A 233 46.08 -1.55 9.83
C LEU A 233 45.87 -0.10 10.25
N SER A 234 44.96 0.16 11.18
CA SER A 234 44.92 1.48 11.82
C SER A 234 46.17 1.66 12.69
N SER A 235 46.93 2.74 12.45
CA SER A 235 48.08 3.19 13.25
C SER A 235 47.70 3.50 14.70
N GLU A 236 46.47 3.96 14.93
CA GLU A 236 45.95 4.25 16.26
C GLU A 236 45.50 2.95 16.96
N LYS A 237 46.28 2.47 17.93
CA LYS A 237 45.97 1.26 18.71
C LYS A 237 44.70 1.39 19.57
N GLU A 238 44.33 2.61 19.94
CA GLU A 238 43.23 2.93 20.86
C GLU A 238 41.84 2.94 20.21
N VAL A 239 41.73 3.00 18.87
CA VAL A 239 40.44 3.01 18.17
C VAL A 239 39.95 1.59 17.90
N ASP A 240 38.75 1.27 18.36
CA ASP A 240 38.10 -0.02 18.11
C ASP A 240 37.76 -0.23 16.61
N TRP A 241 37.84 0.81 15.76
CA TRP A 241 37.47 0.73 14.34
C TRP A 241 38.41 -0.16 13.52
N GLY A 242 39.70 -0.17 13.85
CA GLY A 242 40.70 -0.99 13.15
C GLY A 242 40.74 -2.45 13.62
N LYS A 243 39.97 -2.81 14.65
CA LYS A 243 40.01 -4.14 15.27
C LYS A 243 39.59 -5.25 14.31
N GLY A 244 38.58 -5.01 13.47
CA GLY A 244 38.15 -5.97 12.45
C GLY A 244 39.28 -6.30 11.47
N GLY A 245 40.00 -5.28 10.97
CA GLY A 245 41.17 -5.47 10.10
C GLY A 245 42.33 -6.19 10.80
N ARG A 246 42.59 -5.90 12.08
CA ARG A 246 43.60 -6.62 12.88
C ARG A 246 43.27 -8.10 13.02
N GLN A 247 42.02 -8.42 13.35
CA GLN A 247 41.56 -9.80 13.47
C GLN A 247 41.61 -10.54 12.12
N SER A 248 41.24 -9.88 11.01
CA SER A 248 41.42 -10.42 9.66
C SER A 248 42.89 -10.75 9.38
N TYR A 249 43.82 -9.88 9.77
CA TYR A 249 45.25 -10.12 9.59
C TYR A 249 45.80 -11.22 10.49
N GLU A 250 45.36 -11.31 11.75
CA GLU A 250 45.74 -12.37 12.67
C GLU A 250 45.37 -13.75 12.13
N ILE A 251 44.15 -13.90 11.59
CA ILE A 251 43.70 -15.16 10.95
C ILE A 251 44.60 -15.52 9.75
N LEU A 252 44.96 -14.53 8.92
CA LEU A 252 45.89 -14.75 7.79
C LEU A 252 47.27 -15.18 8.29
N LYS A 253 47.80 -14.52 9.32
CA LYS A 253 49.13 -14.77 9.88
C LYS A 253 49.22 -16.13 10.59
N ASP A 254 48.14 -16.59 11.21
CA ASP A 254 48.04 -17.93 11.80
C ASP A 254 48.24 -19.03 10.74
N VAL A 255 47.70 -18.83 9.54
CA VAL A 255 47.83 -19.79 8.42
C VAL A 255 49.13 -19.59 7.64
N PHE A 256 49.58 -18.34 7.47
CA PHE A 256 50.76 -17.93 6.71
C PHE A 256 51.71 -17.06 7.56
N PRO A 257 52.56 -17.67 8.41
CA PRO A 257 53.46 -16.94 9.30
C PRO A 257 54.47 -16.02 8.60
N GLU A 258 54.77 -16.30 7.33
CA GLU A 258 55.71 -15.58 6.48
C GLU A 258 55.21 -14.20 5.98
N ILE A 259 53.92 -13.87 6.18
CA ILE A 259 53.35 -12.59 5.72
C ILE A 259 53.96 -11.41 6.52
N SER A 260 54.51 -10.43 5.80
CA SER A 260 55.06 -9.19 6.36
C SER A 260 54.76 -7.98 5.46
N GLY A 261 54.92 -6.75 5.97
CA GLY A 261 54.83 -5.53 5.15
C GLY A 261 53.46 -4.86 5.05
N LEU A 262 52.59 -5.02 6.05
CA LEU A 262 51.33 -4.25 6.11
C LEU A 262 51.61 -2.75 6.23
N SER A 263 50.96 -1.97 5.37
CA SER A 263 50.88 -0.52 5.50
C SER A 263 49.92 -0.13 6.63
N GLU A 264 50.31 0.89 7.39
CA GLU A 264 49.43 1.52 8.38
C GLU A 264 48.64 2.65 7.70
N ILE A 265 47.33 2.74 7.98
CA ILE A 265 46.53 3.91 7.61
C ILE A 265 46.91 5.04 8.55
N GLU A 266 47.50 6.10 8.02
CA GLU A 266 47.62 7.38 8.71
C GLU A 266 46.25 8.06 8.68
N THR A 267 45.60 8.21 9.84
CA THR A 267 44.28 8.84 9.94
C THR A 267 44.36 10.37 10.12
N GLU A 268 45.54 10.96 9.91
CA GLU A 268 45.86 12.38 10.20
C GLU A 268 45.23 13.39 9.21
N GLY A 269 44.52 12.94 8.17
CA GLY A 269 43.92 13.82 7.15
C GLY A 269 42.39 13.89 7.06
N LEU A 270 41.65 13.13 7.88
CA LEU A 270 40.18 12.97 7.73
C LEU A 270 39.36 14.26 7.99
N GLY A 271 39.94 15.23 8.71
CA GLY A 271 39.21 16.36 9.31
C GLY A 271 38.60 17.40 8.36
N ASN A 272 39.16 17.59 7.17
CA ASN A 272 38.78 18.71 6.29
C ASN A 272 37.75 18.36 5.21
N CYS A 273 37.44 17.07 5.02
CA CYS A 273 36.60 16.60 3.92
C CYS A 273 35.23 16.07 4.37
N ILE A 274 34.99 15.95 5.69
CA ILE A 274 33.80 15.30 6.26
C ILE A 274 32.92 16.31 6.97
N ARG A 275 31.63 16.31 6.64
CA ARG A 275 30.61 17.11 7.32
C ARG A 275 29.54 16.22 7.91
N ILE A 276 29.10 16.54 9.12
CA ILE A 276 28.01 15.83 9.79
C ILE A 276 26.76 16.71 9.79
N ALA A 277 25.62 16.14 9.39
CA ALA A 277 24.34 16.82 9.45
C ALA A 277 23.26 16.00 10.17
N ALA A 278 22.51 16.68 11.03
CA ALA A 278 21.35 16.14 11.73
C ALA A 278 20.08 16.43 10.93
N CYS A 279 19.31 15.39 10.59
CA CYS A 279 18.11 15.47 9.77
C CYS A 279 16.85 15.15 10.60
N PRO A 280 15.67 15.71 10.29
CA PRO A 280 14.44 15.46 11.06
C PRO A 280 13.74 14.14 10.72
N GLY A 281 14.15 13.46 9.65
CA GLY A 281 13.57 12.19 9.20
C GLY A 281 14.10 11.78 7.84
N ILE A 282 13.90 10.50 7.48
CA ILE A 282 14.46 9.85 6.28
C ILE A 282 14.12 10.61 5.00
N PHE A 283 12.87 11.07 4.84
CA PHE A 283 12.45 11.87 3.67
C PHE A 283 13.24 13.17 3.52
N ARG A 284 13.43 13.91 4.61
CA ARG A 284 14.14 15.20 4.57
C ARG A 284 15.64 15.02 4.38
N GLU A 285 16.20 13.96 4.95
CA GLU A 285 17.57 13.54 4.72
C GLU A 285 17.84 13.31 3.22
N ILE A 286 16.97 12.53 2.56
CA ILE A 286 17.11 12.27 1.12
C ILE A 286 16.80 13.48 0.24
N GLU A 287 15.81 14.32 0.60
CA GLU A 287 15.55 15.59 -0.12
C GLU A 287 16.76 16.53 -0.05
N TRP A 288 17.44 16.61 1.09
CA TRP A 288 18.67 17.38 1.22
C TRP A 288 19.78 16.82 0.33
N ILE A 289 19.97 15.49 0.31
CA ILE A 289 20.95 14.83 -0.58
C ILE A 289 20.63 15.09 -2.05
N TYR A 290 19.37 14.95 -2.46
CA TYR A 290 18.91 15.21 -3.82
C TYR A 290 19.29 16.63 -4.27
N ASN A 291 18.96 17.65 -3.47
CA ASN A 291 19.27 19.03 -3.77
C ASN A 291 20.78 19.30 -3.78
N HIS A 292 21.53 18.71 -2.84
CA HIS A 292 22.97 18.87 -2.77
C HIS A 292 23.69 18.21 -3.97
N ILE A 293 23.20 17.08 -4.47
CA ILE A 293 23.71 16.46 -5.70
C ILE A 293 23.53 17.39 -6.90
N LEU A 294 22.31 17.90 -7.12
CA LEU A 294 22.03 18.82 -8.23
C LEU A 294 22.89 20.08 -8.15
N TRP A 295 23.03 20.65 -6.96
CA TRP A 295 23.89 21.80 -6.71
C TRP A 295 25.37 21.49 -7.00
N SER A 296 25.85 20.32 -6.57
CA SER A 296 27.25 19.91 -6.77
C SER A 296 27.56 19.75 -8.27
N MET A 297 26.69 19.10 -9.03
CA MET A 297 26.86 18.95 -10.48
C MET A 297 26.71 20.26 -11.24
N LYS A 298 25.88 21.19 -10.76
CA LYS A 298 25.76 22.53 -11.36
C LYS A 298 27.05 23.34 -11.22
N ASN A 299 27.74 23.21 -10.09
CA ASN A 299 28.98 23.95 -9.82
C ASN A 299 30.23 23.26 -10.36
N ASP A 300 30.22 21.92 -10.42
CA ASP A 300 31.26 21.13 -11.05
C ASP A 300 30.67 20.27 -12.19
N PRO A 301 30.64 20.79 -13.43
CA PRO A 301 30.17 20.04 -14.58
C PRO A 301 31.03 18.83 -14.95
N SER A 302 32.22 18.66 -14.35
CA SER A 302 33.05 17.48 -14.56
C SER A 302 32.61 16.28 -13.71
N LEU A 303 31.78 16.50 -12.69
CA LEU A 303 31.27 15.46 -11.81
C LEU A 303 30.26 14.59 -12.56
N LEU A 304 30.57 13.30 -12.71
CA LEU A 304 29.67 12.33 -13.33
C LEU A 304 28.79 11.65 -12.29
N TRP A 305 27.59 11.21 -12.69
CA TRP A 305 26.65 10.51 -11.79
C TRP A 305 27.27 9.28 -11.11
N ASN A 306 28.04 8.50 -11.87
CA ASN A 306 28.68 7.27 -11.39
C ASN A 306 29.84 7.50 -10.42
N GLU A 307 30.29 8.75 -10.25
CA GLU A 307 31.30 9.15 -9.26
C GLU A 307 30.67 9.55 -7.90
N ILE A 308 29.34 9.46 -7.79
CA ILE A 308 28.56 9.74 -6.59
C ILE A 308 28.11 8.43 -5.94
N GLY A 309 28.32 8.31 -4.63
CA GLY A 309 27.92 7.17 -3.81
C GLY A 309 27.03 7.57 -2.64
N ILE A 310 25.89 6.89 -2.47
CA ILE A 310 25.01 6.97 -1.30
C ILE A 310 25.09 5.64 -0.56
N LEU A 311 25.75 5.66 0.59
CA LEU A 311 26.01 4.52 1.45
C LEU A 311 25.00 4.52 2.59
N CYS A 312 24.02 3.63 2.52
CA CYS A 312 22.96 3.54 3.51
C CYS A 312 23.34 2.61 4.66
N ALA A 313 23.13 3.04 5.89
CA ALA A 313 23.16 2.16 7.07
C ALA A 313 22.06 1.08 7.02
N ASP A 314 20.89 1.47 6.51
CA ASP A 314 19.74 0.60 6.27
C ASP A 314 19.19 0.89 4.87
N GLU A 315 19.63 0.12 3.86
CA GLU A 315 19.19 0.32 2.48
C GLU A 315 17.69 0.07 2.30
N GLU A 316 17.10 -0.90 3.02
CA GLU A 316 15.70 -1.30 2.87
C GLU A 316 14.75 -0.15 3.20
N SER A 317 15.00 0.59 4.28
CA SER A 317 14.19 1.76 4.66
C SER A 317 14.42 2.98 3.75
N TYR A 318 15.61 3.13 3.16
CA TYR A 318 15.96 4.34 2.40
C TYR A 318 15.62 4.24 0.91
N LEU A 319 15.66 3.04 0.33
CA LEU A 319 15.52 2.85 -1.11
C LEU A 319 14.15 3.31 -1.67
N PRO A 320 12.99 3.04 -1.03
CA PRO A 320 11.69 3.56 -1.45
C PRO A 320 11.62 5.11 -1.39
N VAL A 321 12.27 5.69 -0.39
CA VAL A 321 12.33 7.15 -0.21
C VAL A 321 13.21 7.79 -1.29
N ILE A 322 14.37 7.21 -1.58
CA ILE A 322 15.25 7.63 -2.69
C ILE A 322 14.50 7.54 -4.01
N GLU A 323 13.78 6.45 -4.26
CA GLU A 323 12.95 6.29 -5.46
C GLU A 323 11.93 7.39 -5.61
N THR A 324 11.18 7.67 -4.55
CA THR A 324 10.15 8.71 -4.53
C THR A 324 10.77 10.10 -4.77
N VAL A 325 11.81 10.47 -4.02
CA VAL A 325 12.41 11.80 -4.10
C VAL A 325 13.13 12.02 -5.44
N PHE A 326 13.87 11.02 -5.95
CA PHE A 326 14.66 11.18 -7.17
C PHE A 326 13.79 11.17 -8.44
N SER A 327 12.57 10.63 -8.36
CA SER A 327 11.61 10.58 -9.46
C SER A 327 10.51 11.66 -9.40
N ARG A 328 10.36 12.37 -8.27
CA ARG A 328 9.30 13.36 -8.03
C ARG A 328 9.22 14.45 -9.12
N ASN A 329 10.34 14.89 -9.67
CA ASN A 329 10.36 15.94 -10.70
C ASN A 329 10.79 15.36 -12.07
N PRO A 330 9.89 15.28 -13.06
CA PRO A 330 10.18 14.72 -14.38
C PRO A 330 11.33 15.41 -15.12
N GLU A 331 11.49 16.73 -14.96
CA GLU A 331 12.54 17.51 -15.63
C GLU A 331 13.91 17.40 -14.94
N LYS A 332 13.91 17.15 -13.63
CA LYS A 332 15.13 17.06 -12.79
C LYS A 332 15.29 15.67 -12.19
N LYS A 333 15.02 14.63 -12.97
CA LYS A 333 15.15 13.25 -12.51
C LYS A 333 16.62 12.88 -12.28
N ILE A 334 16.96 12.43 -11.07
CA ILE A 334 18.29 11.89 -10.80
C ILE A 334 18.26 10.38 -11.09
N PRO A 335 19.02 9.90 -12.10
CA PRO A 335 19.16 8.47 -12.31
C PRO A 335 19.97 7.88 -11.14
N PHE A 336 19.53 6.76 -10.60
CA PHE A 336 20.27 6.03 -9.58
C PHE A 336 20.22 4.53 -9.82
N VAL A 337 21.17 3.82 -9.23
CA VAL A 337 21.36 2.39 -9.34
C VAL A 337 21.54 1.79 -7.96
N SER A 338 20.79 0.73 -7.64
CA SER A 338 21.00 -0.01 -6.39
C SER A 338 22.12 -1.04 -6.55
N ALA A 339 23.02 -1.06 -5.58
CA ALA A 339 24.18 -1.94 -5.54
C ALA A 339 23.80 -3.35 -5.12
N GLU A 340 22.80 -3.49 -4.25
CA GLU A 340 22.24 -4.78 -3.89
C GLU A 340 21.14 -5.18 -4.87
N LYS A 341 20.62 -6.39 -4.66
CA LYS A 341 19.41 -6.80 -5.35
C LYS A 341 18.25 -6.50 -4.41
N LYS A 342 17.24 -5.78 -4.90
CA LYS A 342 15.97 -5.67 -4.19
C LYS A 342 15.36 -7.05 -4.07
N SER A 343 14.71 -7.29 -2.93
CA SER A 343 13.78 -8.41 -2.83
C SER A 343 12.68 -8.21 -3.87
N GLY A 344 12.33 -9.29 -4.58
CA GLY A 344 11.15 -9.29 -5.44
C GLY A 344 9.86 -8.95 -4.69
N ALA A 345 9.87 -8.99 -3.35
CA ALA A 345 8.71 -8.68 -2.50
C ALA A 345 8.07 -7.29 -2.73
N GLU A 346 8.83 -6.32 -3.25
CA GLU A 346 8.33 -4.97 -3.56
C GLU A 346 7.78 -4.84 -4.99
N ASP A 347 7.92 -5.87 -5.84
CA ASP A 347 7.49 -5.83 -7.24
C ASP A 347 5.99 -6.12 -7.33
N SER A 348 5.29 -5.41 -8.23
CA SER A 348 3.85 -5.65 -8.45
C SER A 348 3.56 -7.08 -8.89
N ILE A 349 4.52 -7.79 -9.51
CA ILE A 349 4.33 -9.22 -9.86
C ILE A 349 4.36 -10.11 -8.61
N PHE A 350 5.17 -9.77 -7.61
CA PHE A 350 5.18 -10.51 -6.35
C PHE A 350 3.87 -10.33 -5.61
N GLU A 351 3.33 -9.11 -5.56
CA GLU A 351 2.03 -8.87 -4.95
C GLU A 351 0.96 -9.71 -5.66
N ALA A 352 0.93 -9.71 -7.00
CA ALA A 352 -0.02 -10.50 -7.79
C ALA A 352 0.07 -12.01 -7.48
N LEU A 353 1.29 -12.57 -7.50
CA LEU A 353 1.53 -13.98 -7.19
C LEU A 353 1.17 -14.30 -5.74
N SER A 354 1.46 -13.41 -4.79
CA SER A 354 1.13 -13.59 -3.38
C SER A 354 -0.37 -13.56 -3.13
N LEU A 355 -1.10 -12.65 -3.76
CA LEU A 355 -2.56 -12.57 -3.72
C LEU A 355 -3.17 -13.86 -4.31
N LEU A 356 -2.72 -14.27 -5.50
CA LEU A 356 -3.15 -15.54 -6.11
C LEU A 356 -2.91 -16.74 -5.18
N LEU A 357 -1.73 -16.82 -4.57
CA LEU A 357 -1.38 -17.89 -3.63
C LEU A 357 -2.25 -17.85 -2.37
N ASN A 358 -2.58 -16.67 -1.84
CA ASN A 358 -3.48 -16.54 -0.68
C ASN A 358 -4.92 -16.94 -1.00
N LEU A 359 -5.40 -16.74 -2.23
CA LEU A 359 -6.72 -17.25 -2.64
C LEU A 359 -6.81 -18.80 -2.53
N PHE A 360 -5.70 -19.53 -2.64
CA PHE A 360 -5.66 -20.98 -2.37
C PHE A 360 -5.86 -21.35 -0.90
N ARG A 361 -5.82 -20.41 0.05
CA ARG A 361 -6.20 -20.67 1.45
C ARG A 361 -7.71 -20.72 1.67
N GLY A 362 -8.48 -20.31 0.67
CA GLY A 362 -9.94 -20.20 0.78
C GLY A 362 -10.44 -18.81 1.15
N ASP A 363 -9.54 -17.82 1.26
CA ASP A 363 -9.88 -16.41 1.50
C ASP A 363 -10.43 -15.75 0.22
N LEU A 364 -11.54 -16.26 -0.30
CA LEU A 364 -12.21 -15.77 -1.52
C LEU A 364 -13.09 -14.53 -1.24
N THR A 365 -12.57 -13.59 -0.44
CA THR A 365 -13.28 -12.37 -0.07
C THR A 365 -13.30 -11.38 -1.23
N ARG A 366 -14.31 -10.49 -1.24
CA ARG A 366 -14.40 -9.40 -2.22
C ARG A 366 -13.09 -8.63 -2.33
N LYS A 367 -12.53 -8.22 -1.20
CA LYS A 367 -11.29 -7.45 -1.13
C LYS A 367 -10.09 -8.15 -1.77
N GLU A 368 -9.81 -9.40 -1.41
CA GLU A 368 -8.64 -10.11 -1.94
C GLU A 368 -8.74 -10.29 -3.46
N VAL A 369 -9.93 -10.57 -3.99
CA VAL A 369 -10.17 -10.66 -5.44
C VAL A 369 -10.02 -9.30 -6.12
N PHE A 370 -10.56 -8.22 -5.55
CA PHE A 370 -10.41 -6.88 -6.15
C PHE A 370 -8.99 -6.32 -6.03
N ARG A 371 -8.23 -6.69 -4.99
CA ARG A 371 -6.79 -6.39 -4.90
C ARG A 371 -5.99 -7.08 -6.01
N LEU A 372 -6.35 -8.33 -6.34
CA LEU A 372 -5.76 -9.02 -7.49
C LEU A 372 -6.12 -8.33 -8.81
N ILE A 373 -7.38 -7.92 -8.98
CA ILE A 373 -7.84 -7.22 -10.18
C ILE A 373 -7.17 -5.86 -10.33
N ASP A 374 -6.88 -5.16 -9.23
CA ASP A 374 -6.19 -3.87 -9.21
C ASP A 374 -4.73 -3.96 -9.68
N ASN A 375 -4.17 -5.17 -9.70
CA ASN A 375 -2.80 -5.36 -10.09
C ASN A 375 -2.58 -5.07 -11.59
N PRO A 376 -1.52 -4.32 -11.96
CA PRO A 376 -1.30 -3.93 -13.36
C PRO A 376 -1.14 -5.12 -14.31
N PHE A 377 -0.64 -6.27 -13.84
CA PHE A 377 -0.48 -7.46 -14.67
C PHE A 377 -1.82 -8.17 -14.96
N PHE A 378 -2.77 -8.08 -14.03
CA PHE A 378 -4.13 -8.57 -14.24
C PHE A 378 -4.89 -7.67 -15.21
N LEU A 379 -4.84 -6.35 -14.99
CA LEU A 379 -5.49 -5.36 -15.85
C LEU A 379 -5.02 -5.46 -17.30
N LYS A 380 -3.70 -5.59 -17.51
CA LYS A 380 -3.10 -5.74 -18.85
C LYS A 380 -3.59 -7.02 -19.56
N ASN A 381 -3.56 -8.17 -18.88
CA ASN A 381 -3.94 -9.48 -19.45
C ASN A 381 -5.38 -9.48 -20.00
N HIS A 382 -6.29 -8.82 -19.29
CA HIS A 382 -7.71 -8.79 -19.63
C HIS A 382 -8.15 -7.51 -20.33
N LEU A 383 -7.21 -6.62 -20.68
CA LEU A 383 -7.46 -5.32 -21.31
C LEU A 383 -8.45 -4.46 -20.50
N ILE A 384 -8.34 -4.45 -19.18
CA ILE A 384 -9.24 -3.77 -18.24
C ILE A 384 -8.65 -2.40 -17.88
N SER A 385 -9.47 -1.35 -17.84
CA SER A 385 -9.11 -0.02 -17.34
C SER A 385 -9.46 0.13 -15.86
N TYR A 386 -8.84 1.10 -15.18
CA TYR A 386 -9.16 1.39 -13.78
C TYR A 386 -10.63 1.80 -13.57
N GLU A 387 -11.20 2.58 -14.49
CA GLU A 387 -12.63 2.97 -14.47
C GLU A 387 -13.58 1.76 -14.50
N ASN A 388 -13.17 0.65 -15.12
CA ASN A 388 -13.98 -0.57 -15.14
C ASN A 388 -14.00 -1.24 -13.76
N LYS A 389 -12.91 -1.14 -12.99
CA LYS A 389 -12.81 -1.74 -11.65
C LYS A 389 -13.83 -1.13 -10.70
N GLU A 390 -13.93 0.20 -10.64
CA GLU A 390 -14.88 0.91 -9.77
C GLU A 390 -16.32 0.50 -10.08
N LYS A 391 -16.67 0.46 -11.37
CA LYS A 391 -17.98 -0.03 -11.85
C LYS A 391 -18.24 -1.48 -11.43
N TRP A 392 -17.24 -2.35 -11.53
CA TRP A 392 -17.41 -3.76 -11.17
C TRP A 392 -17.46 -3.97 -9.65
N LEU A 393 -16.78 -3.13 -8.87
CA LEU A 393 -16.87 -3.12 -7.43
C LEU A 393 -18.25 -2.68 -6.97
N GLU A 394 -18.80 -1.64 -7.59
CA GLU A 394 -20.18 -1.20 -7.40
C GLU A 394 -21.18 -2.31 -7.80
N LEU A 395 -20.93 -3.01 -8.92
CA LEU A 395 -21.73 -4.16 -9.32
C LEU A 395 -21.67 -5.30 -8.29
N ALA A 396 -20.48 -5.61 -7.78
CA ALA A 396 -20.29 -6.64 -6.76
C ALA A 396 -21.03 -6.28 -5.46
N ASP A 397 -21.00 -5.01 -5.07
CA ASP A 397 -21.75 -4.49 -3.93
C ASP A 397 -23.26 -4.62 -4.11
N LYS A 398 -23.80 -4.09 -5.21
CA LYS A 398 -25.25 -4.11 -5.50
C LYS A 398 -25.80 -5.53 -5.72
N THR A 399 -24.94 -6.47 -6.09
CA THR A 399 -25.31 -7.89 -6.24
C THR A 399 -25.07 -8.71 -4.96
N GLY A 400 -24.54 -8.07 -3.91
CA GLY A 400 -24.32 -8.65 -2.59
C GLY A 400 -23.20 -9.68 -2.55
N ILE A 401 -22.12 -9.48 -3.30
CA ILE A 401 -20.96 -10.38 -3.28
C ILE A 401 -20.01 -9.98 -2.15
N PHE A 402 -19.83 -10.87 -1.16
CA PHE A 402 -18.91 -10.62 -0.04
C PHE A 402 -17.79 -11.66 0.06
N ARG A 403 -18.13 -12.95 -0.15
CA ARG A 403 -17.20 -14.06 0.10
C ARG A 403 -17.60 -15.30 -0.68
N ASP A 404 -16.70 -16.28 -0.73
CA ASP A 404 -16.93 -17.65 -1.20
C ASP A 404 -17.41 -17.77 -2.66
N PHE A 405 -16.91 -18.79 -3.35
CA PHE A 405 -17.46 -19.23 -4.62
C PHE A 405 -18.12 -20.59 -4.42
N ASP A 406 -19.44 -20.62 -4.26
CA ASP A 406 -20.15 -21.85 -3.96
C ASP A 406 -20.94 -22.40 -5.16
N LEU A 407 -20.41 -23.47 -5.76
CA LEU A 407 -21.10 -24.27 -6.78
C LEU A 407 -22.15 -25.26 -6.22
N ASP A 408 -22.32 -25.35 -4.90
CA ASP A 408 -23.28 -26.27 -4.30
C ASP A 408 -24.73 -25.83 -4.61
N ASN A 409 -25.64 -26.80 -4.65
CA ASN A 409 -27.07 -26.56 -4.84
C ASN A 409 -27.80 -26.93 -3.53
N PRO A 410 -28.55 -26.01 -2.88
CA PRO A 410 -28.93 -24.66 -3.33
C PRO A 410 -27.81 -23.61 -3.24
N VAL A 411 -27.86 -22.64 -4.17
CA VAL A 411 -26.96 -21.47 -4.21
C VAL A 411 -27.09 -20.69 -2.91
N LYS A 412 -25.97 -20.41 -2.25
CA LYS A 412 -25.94 -19.67 -0.99
C LYS A 412 -25.94 -18.15 -1.22
N PRO A 413 -26.63 -17.38 -0.37
CA PRO A 413 -26.59 -15.93 -0.44
C PRO A 413 -25.19 -15.41 -0.11
N PHE A 414 -24.90 -14.19 -0.57
CA PHE A 414 -23.66 -13.46 -0.37
C PHE A 414 -22.42 -13.99 -1.10
N THR A 415 -22.62 -14.93 -2.03
CA THR A 415 -21.55 -15.60 -2.77
C THR A 415 -21.29 -15.02 -4.15
N TRP A 416 -20.06 -15.17 -4.65
CA TRP A 416 -19.68 -14.83 -6.02
C TRP A 416 -20.59 -15.50 -7.06
N ASN A 417 -20.91 -16.78 -6.87
CA ASN A 417 -21.79 -17.52 -7.77
C ASN A 417 -23.20 -16.92 -7.79
N GLN A 418 -23.77 -16.58 -6.63
CA GLN A 418 -25.08 -15.93 -6.55
C GLN A 418 -25.07 -14.59 -7.29
N GLY A 419 -24.12 -13.70 -6.99
CA GLY A 419 -24.05 -12.38 -7.61
C GLY A 419 -23.93 -12.45 -9.14
N PHE A 420 -23.08 -13.34 -9.65
CA PHE A 420 -22.95 -13.56 -11.09
C PHE A 420 -24.21 -14.14 -11.74
N LEU A 421 -24.95 -15.03 -11.06
CA LEU A 421 -26.24 -15.52 -11.55
C LEU A 421 -27.29 -14.40 -11.59
N ARG A 422 -27.33 -13.51 -10.59
CA ARG A 422 -28.24 -12.36 -10.57
C ARG A 422 -27.99 -11.41 -11.74
N VAL A 423 -26.72 -11.14 -12.05
CA VAL A 423 -26.32 -10.34 -13.22
C VAL A 423 -26.72 -11.02 -14.53
N ARG A 424 -26.44 -12.32 -14.68
CA ARG A 424 -26.79 -13.09 -15.88
C ARG A 424 -28.31 -13.14 -16.10
N PHE A 425 -29.10 -13.37 -15.05
CA PHE A 425 -30.57 -13.33 -15.16
C PHE A 425 -31.09 -11.93 -15.48
N GLY A 426 -30.47 -10.88 -14.95
CA GLY A 426 -30.80 -9.49 -15.26
C GLY A 426 -30.62 -9.11 -16.74
N ARG A 427 -29.72 -9.79 -17.47
CA ARG A 427 -29.57 -9.63 -18.92
C ARG A 427 -30.65 -10.32 -19.74
N ILE A 428 -31.25 -11.38 -19.20
CA ILE A 428 -32.19 -12.25 -19.92
C ILE A 428 -33.64 -11.88 -19.59
N MET A 429 -33.91 -11.46 -18.36
CA MET A 429 -35.25 -11.21 -17.85
C MET A 429 -35.58 -9.71 -17.84
N GLU A 430 -36.76 -9.34 -18.35
CA GLU A 430 -37.29 -7.98 -18.21
C GLU A 430 -37.73 -7.73 -16.76
N HIS A 431 -37.21 -6.66 -16.16
CA HIS A 431 -37.68 -6.15 -14.87
C HIS A 431 -39.01 -5.42 -15.06
N ASP A 432 -40.12 -6.14 -15.02
CA ASP A 432 -41.41 -5.50 -14.76
C ASP A 432 -41.46 -5.07 -13.30
N PHE A 433 -41.40 -3.76 -13.04
CA PHE A 433 -41.44 -3.15 -11.70
C PHE A 433 -42.70 -3.48 -10.87
N GLU A 434 -43.66 -4.20 -11.45
CA GLU A 434 -44.98 -4.47 -10.84
C GLU A 434 -45.13 -5.91 -10.32
N GLU A 435 -44.25 -6.86 -10.69
CA GLU A 435 -44.32 -8.25 -10.25
C GLU A 435 -43.00 -8.76 -9.65
N GLU A 436 -43.08 -9.32 -8.43
CA GLU A 436 -41.97 -10.00 -7.75
C GLU A 436 -41.59 -11.29 -8.51
N LYS A 437 -40.70 -11.18 -9.49
CA LYS A 437 -40.21 -12.33 -10.28
C LYS A 437 -38.86 -12.80 -9.75
N ASP A 438 -38.82 -13.99 -9.14
CA ASP A 438 -37.58 -14.73 -8.89
C ASP A 438 -37.53 -16.01 -9.73
N PHE A 439 -36.32 -16.44 -10.10
CA PHE A 439 -36.11 -17.74 -10.74
C PHE A 439 -35.35 -18.65 -9.77
N GLN A 440 -36.02 -19.70 -9.29
CA GLN A 440 -35.44 -20.67 -8.33
C GLN A 440 -34.84 -20.01 -7.06
N GLY A 441 -35.45 -18.94 -6.55
CA GLY A 441 -34.95 -18.21 -5.38
C GLY A 441 -33.92 -17.12 -5.69
N ILE A 442 -33.55 -16.91 -6.95
CA ILE A 442 -32.58 -15.88 -7.38
C ILE A 442 -33.35 -14.72 -8.03
N VAL A 443 -33.14 -13.51 -7.50
CA VAL A 443 -33.75 -12.28 -8.03
C VAL A 443 -32.78 -11.63 -9.03
N PRO A 444 -33.19 -11.40 -10.29
CA PRO A 444 -32.35 -10.73 -11.29
C PRO A 444 -31.96 -9.32 -10.82
N TYR A 445 -30.76 -8.87 -11.22
CA TYR A 445 -30.29 -7.51 -10.98
C TYR A 445 -30.33 -6.71 -12.28
N SER A 446 -31.04 -5.57 -12.29
CA SER A 446 -31.12 -4.69 -13.46
C SER A 446 -29.77 -4.03 -13.74
N LEU A 447 -29.25 -4.21 -14.95
CA LEU A 447 -28.00 -3.59 -15.41
C LEU A 447 -28.16 -2.14 -15.87
N SER A 448 -29.23 -1.44 -15.46
CA SER A 448 -29.39 -0.01 -15.73
C SER A 448 -28.17 0.77 -15.21
N GLY A 449 -27.46 1.44 -16.12
CA GLY A 449 -26.18 2.14 -15.84
C GLY A 449 -24.91 1.36 -16.25
N PHE A 450 -25.06 0.08 -16.59
CA PHE A 450 -23.98 -0.83 -17.02
C PHE A 450 -24.15 -1.33 -18.47
N GLU A 451 -25.12 -0.78 -19.21
CA GLU A 451 -25.54 -1.24 -20.53
C GLU A 451 -24.45 -1.11 -21.61
N GLU A 452 -23.51 -0.17 -21.43
CA GLU A 452 -22.40 0.10 -22.36
C GLU A 452 -21.11 -0.64 -22.01
N ASP A 453 -21.06 -1.40 -20.90
CA ASP A 453 -19.85 -2.09 -20.46
C ASP A 453 -19.76 -3.52 -21.04
N GLU A 454 -19.15 -3.61 -22.23
CA GLU A 454 -18.87 -4.86 -22.93
C GLU A 454 -17.92 -5.80 -22.13
N LYS A 455 -17.21 -5.30 -21.12
CA LYS A 455 -16.17 -6.05 -20.40
C LYS A 455 -16.67 -6.72 -19.11
N ILE A 456 -17.92 -6.50 -18.70
CA ILE A 456 -18.52 -7.21 -17.54
C ILE A 456 -18.48 -8.73 -17.73
N ASP A 457 -18.69 -9.22 -18.97
CA ASP A 457 -18.61 -10.67 -19.23
C ASP A 457 -17.19 -11.20 -19.08
N VAL A 458 -16.18 -10.42 -19.51
CA VAL A 458 -14.77 -10.79 -19.36
C VAL A 458 -14.43 -10.89 -17.88
N PHE A 459 -14.90 -9.94 -17.07
CA PHE A 459 -14.75 -9.97 -15.61
C PHE A 459 -15.38 -11.23 -15.00
N ILE A 460 -16.68 -11.45 -15.24
CA ILE A 460 -17.42 -12.58 -14.67
C ILE A 460 -16.76 -13.90 -15.06
N LEU A 461 -16.47 -14.10 -16.35
CA LEU A 461 -15.87 -15.34 -16.84
C LEU A 461 -14.47 -15.59 -16.28
N THR A 462 -13.66 -14.54 -16.15
CA THR A 462 -12.29 -14.65 -15.64
C THR A 462 -12.31 -15.03 -14.16
N VAL A 463 -13.06 -14.28 -13.34
CA VAL A 463 -13.17 -14.53 -11.91
C VAL A 463 -13.82 -15.89 -11.65
N GLU A 464 -14.90 -16.23 -12.36
CA GLU A 464 -15.54 -17.56 -12.28
C GLU A 464 -14.54 -18.67 -12.61
N LYS A 465 -13.75 -18.54 -13.68
CA LYS A 465 -12.74 -19.55 -14.05
C LYS A 465 -11.65 -19.72 -12.98
N ILE A 466 -11.14 -18.62 -12.43
CA ILE A 466 -10.13 -18.65 -11.35
C ILE A 466 -10.74 -19.37 -10.13
N LEU A 467 -11.91 -18.91 -9.67
CA LEU A 467 -12.56 -19.44 -8.47
C LEU A 467 -13.00 -20.90 -8.64
N GLU A 468 -13.46 -21.31 -9.83
CA GLU A 468 -13.77 -22.70 -10.15
C GLU A 468 -12.54 -23.60 -10.06
N THR A 469 -11.41 -23.18 -10.65
CA THR A 469 -10.15 -23.95 -10.62
C THR A 469 -9.66 -24.09 -9.18
N LEU A 470 -9.73 -23.01 -8.40
CA LEU A 470 -9.42 -23.02 -6.97
C LEU A 470 -10.32 -23.97 -6.19
N LYS A 471 -11.66 -23.86 -6.32
CA LYS A 471 -12.60 -24.73 -5.60
C LYS A 471 -12.43 -26.20 -5.98
N LYS A 472 -12.31 -26.52 -7.28
CA LYS A 472 -12.05 -27.90 -7.74
C LYS A 472 -10.78 -28.46 -7.12
N PHE A 473 -9.73 -27.65 -7.03
CA PHE A 473 -8.47 -28.07 -6.44
C PHE A 473 -8.53 -28.24 -4.91
N LEU A 474 -9.18 -27.32 -4.21
CA LEU A 474 -9.31 -27.31 -2.74
C LEU A 474 -10.32 -28.32 -2.21
N SER A 475 -11.29 -28.74 -3.02
CA SER A 475 -12.34 -29.70 -2.62
C SER A 475 -11.83 -31.11 -2.25
N GLY A 476 -10.52 -31.38 -2.34
CA GLY A 476 -9.92 -32.65 -1.92
C GLY A 476 -8.76 -32.46 -0.95
N ALA A 477 -8.55 -33.44 -0.07
CA ALA A 477 -7.42 -33.53 0.85
C ALA A 477 -6.07 -33.29 0.15
N ALA A 478 -5.07 -32.94 0.96
CA ALA A 478 -3.66 -32.67 0.64
C ALA A 478 -3.16 -33.27 -0.69
N LYS A 479 -2.41 -32.48 -1.48
CA LYS A 479 -2.05 -32.81 -2.87
C LYS A 479 -0.54 -32.99 -3.03
N THR A 480 -0.14 -33.63 -4.13
CA THR A 480 1.29 -33.81 -4.45
C THR A 480 1.89 -32.49 -4.98
N PRO A 481 3.22 -32.27 -4.82
CA PRO A 481 3.90 -31.11 -5.41
C PRO A 481 3.71 -30.99 -6.94
N GLU A 482 3.62 -32.12 -7.66
CA GLU A 482 3.35 -32.13 -9.10
C GLU A 482 1.96 -31.58 -9.45
N ASP A 483 0.95 -31.90 -8.64
CA ASP A 483 -0.41 -31.39 -8.85
C ASP A 483 -0.50 -29.90 -8.52
N TRP A 484 0.16 -29.45 -7.45
CA TRP A 484 0.31 -28.03 -7.11
C TRP A 484 0.96 -27.24 -8.24
N SER A 485 2.08 -27.72 -8.78
CA SER A 485 2.79 -27.08 -9.89
C SER A 485 1.89 -26.89 -11.12
N LYS A 486 1.11 -27.91 -11.49
CA LYS A 486 0.18 -27.83 -12.63
C LYS A 486 -0.92 -26.79 -12.43
N VAL A 487 -1.58 -26.81 -11.27
CA VAL A 487 -2.71 -25.91 -11.01
C VAL A 487 -2.25 -24.47 -10.82
N LEU A 488 -1.10 -24.24 -10.17
CA LEU A 488 -0.54 -22.90 -10.04
C LEU A 488 -0.22 -22.29 -11.39
N LYS A 489 0.37 -23.05 -12.32
CA LYS A 489 0.63 -22.57 -13.68
C LYS A 489 -0.66 -22.23 -14.43
N GLU A 490 -1.67 -23.10 -14.36
CA GLU A 490 -2.96 -22.84 -14.99
C GLU A 490 -3.60 -21.55 -14.46
N VAL A 491 -3.59 -21.33 -13.14
CA VAL A 491 -4.14 -20.13 -12.53
C VAL A 491 -3.33 -18.88 -12.89
N ILE A 492 -1.99 -18.97 -12.93
CA ILE A 492 -1.11 -17.87 -13.33
C ILE A 492 -1.35 -17.49 -14.80
N GLU A 493 -1.43 -18.47 -15.71
CA GLU A 493 -1.71 -18.26 -17.14
C GLU A 493 -3.10 -17.65 -17.38
N ILE A 494 -4.10 -17.98 -16.56
CA ILE A 494 -5.43 -17.38 -16.65
C ILE A 494 -5.42 -15.92 -16.19
N SER A 495 -4.61 -15.59 -15.17
CA SER A 495 -4.76 -14.34 -14.41
C SER A 495 -3.74 -13.25 -14.78
N LEU A 496 -2.53 -13.61 -15.22
CA LEU A 496 -1.41 -12.67 -15.34
C LEU A 496 -0.73 -12.76 -16.71
N GLU A 497 -0.43 -11.59 -17.30
CA GLU A 497 0.39 -11.46 -18.49
C GLU A 497 1.49 -10.41 -18.28
N THR A 498 2.73 -10.72 -18.67
CA THR A 498 3.87 -9.79 -18.59
C THR A 498 4.26 -9.29 -19.99
N ALA A 499 4.27 -7.98 -20.18
CA ALA A 499 4.76 -7.36 -21.41
C ALA A 499 6.28 -7.50 -21.52
N GLN A 500 6.82 -7.49 -22.76
CA GLN A 500 8.27 -7.56 -22.97
C GLN A 500 9.04 -6.35 -22.40
N GLU A 501 8.37 -5.22 -22.23
CA GLU A 501 8.94 -3.97 -21.70
C GLU A 501 9.24 -4.07 -20.20
N ASP A 502 8.51 -4.91 -19.46
CA ASP A 502 8.67 -5.15 -18.02
C ASP A 502 9.66 -6.32 -17.76
N TYR A 503 10.88 -6.22 -18.31
CA TYR A 503 11.88 -7.31 -18.28
C TYR A 503 12.16 -7.89 -16.87
N GLN A 504 12.12 -7.05 -15.83
CA GLN A 504 12.38 -7.49 -14.45
C GLN A 504 11.26 -8.36 -13.89
N SER A 505 10.01 -7.89 -13.98
CA SER A 505 8.85 -8.63 -13.50
C SER A 505 8.64 -9.92 -14.30
N LYS A 506 8.91 -9.90 -15.62
CA LYS A 506 8.93 -11.10 -16.46
C LYS A 506 10.00 -12.10 -15.99
N LYS A 507 11.21 -11.62 -15.70
CA LYS A 507 12.28 -12.47 -15.18
C LYS A 507 11.90 -13.13 -13.86
N ILE A 508 11.25 -12.42 -12.93
CA ILE A 508 10.77 -13.00 -11.66
C ILE A 508 9.73 -14.09 -11.93
N LEU A 509 8.79 -13.85 -12.85
CA LEU A 509 7.78 -14.83 -13.24
C LEU A 509 8.42 -16.08 -13.87
N ASP A 510 9.36 -15.90 -14.80
CA ASP A 510 10.08 -17.00 -15.44
C ASP A 510 10.90 -17.82 -14.42
N GLU A 511 11.61 -17.14 -13.48
CA GLU A 511 12.33 -17.80 -12.39
C GLU A 511 11.39 -18.59 -11.47
N PHE A 512 10.19 -18.07 -11.20
CA PHE A 512 9.19 -18.77 -10.39
C PHE A 512 8.62 -20.00 -11.10
N LEU A 513 8.29 -19.88 -12.40
CA LEU A 513 7.80 -21.01 -13.20
C LEU A 513 8.85 -22.11 -13.33
N GLU A 514 10.12 -21.75 -13.55
CA GLU A 514 11.24 -22.71 -13.55
C GLU A 514 11.42 -23.39 -12.19
N PHE A 515 11.28 -22.64 -11.08
CA PHE A 515 11.32 -23.19 -9.74
C PHE A 515 10.20 -24.23 -9.52
N LEU A 516 8.97 -23.94 -9.95
CA LEU A 516 7.83 -24.87 -9.86
C LEU A 516 8.03 -26.14 -10.69
N GLU A 517 8.81 -26.08 -11.77
CA GLU A 517 9.10 -27.22 -12.65
C GLU A 517 10.21 -28.14 -12.16
N LYS A 518 11.22 -27.56 -11.51
CA LYS A 518 12.46 -28.25 -11.18
C LYS A 518 12.59 -28.46 -9.68
N ASP A 519 12.75 -27.36 -8.96
CA ASP A 519 13.19 -27.38 -7.56
C ASP A 519 12.05 -27.73 -6.60
N PHE A 520 10.84 -27.25 -6.87
CA PHE A 520 9.67 -27.53 -6.05
C PHE A 520 9.36 -29.03 -5.97
N LEU A 521 9.70 -29.79 -7.02
CA LEU A 521 9.51 -31.23 -7.10
C LEU A 521 10.50 -32.03 -6.22
N PHE A 522 11.46 -31.37 -5.57
CA PHE A 522 12.31 -32.02 -4.57
C PHE A 522 11.57 -32.33 -3.26
N LEU A 523 10.47 -31.64 -2.98
CA LEU A 523 9.58 -32.02 -1.87
C LEU A 523 9.09 -33.46 -2.07
N LYS A 524 9.03 -34.24 -0.98
CA LYS A 524 8.49 -35.61 -1.06
C LYS A 524 7.14 -35.60 -1.79
N LYS A 525 6.92 -36.63 -2.62
CA LYS A 525 5.63 -36.97 -3.26
C LYS A 525 4.60 -37.49 -2.24
N GLU A 526 4.51 -36.80 -1.12
CA GLU A 526 3.48 -36.96 -0.12
C GLU A 526 2.48 -35.84 -0.31
N ASN A 527 1.25 -36.12 0.07
CA ASN A 527 0.18 -35.14 0.06
C ASN A 527 0.49 -34.05 1.10
N ARG A 528 0.54 -32.78 0.66
CA ARG A 528 0.75 -31.60 1.51
C ARG A 528 -0.44 -30.64 1.44
N GLU A 529 -0.71 -30.00 2.56
CA GLU A 529 -1.79 -29.02 2.73
C GLU A 529 -1.37 -27.64 2.24
N ALA A 530 -2.37 -26.84 1.85
CA ALA A 530 -2.21 -25.46 1.38
C ALA A 530 -1.48 -24.58 2.40
N ASP A 531 -1.80 -24.74 3.69
CA ASP A 531 -1.22 -23.98 4.80
C ASP A 531 0.31 -24.14 4.94
N PHE A 532 0.87 -25.23 4.41
CA PHE A 532 2.31 -25.43 4.36
C PHE A 532 2.93 -24.91 3.05
N ILE A 533 2.30 -25.21 1.91
CA ILE A 533 2.85 -24.92 0.58
C ILE A 533 2.84 -23.41 0.29
N ILE A 534 1.76 -22.71 0.64
CA ILE A 534 1.58 -21.29 0.30
C ILE A 534 2.63 -20.39 0.96
N PRO A 535 2.84 -20.42 2.31
CA PRO A 535 3.90 -19.63 2.92
C PRO A 535 5.30 -19.91 2.35
N LEU A 536 5.59 -21.18 2.01
CA LEU A 536 6.86 -21.58 1.42
C LEU A 536 7.06 -20.95 0.04
N LEU A 537 6.02 -20.96 -0.80
CA LEU A 537 6.07 -20.34 -2.13
C LEU A 537 6.22 -18.82 -2.03
N ILE A 538 5.50 -18.16 -1.13
CA ILE A 538 5.64 -16.70 -0.90
C ILE A 538 7.07 -16.35 -0.45
N GLU A 539 7.65 -17.10 0.50
CA GLU A 539 9.04 -16.90 0.92
C GLU A 539 10.01 -17.06 -0.26
N LYS A 540 9.77 -18.07 -1.12
CA LYS A 540 10.60 -18.32 -2.29
C LYS A 540 10.48 -17.19 -3.33
N ILE A 541 9.29 -16.69 -3.62
CA ILE A 541 9.12 -15.58 -4.59
C ILE A 541 9.81 -14.33 -4.07
N GLY A 542 9.71 -14.03 -2.77
CA GLY A 542 10.41 -12.91 -2.14
C GLY A 542 11.94 -13.04 -2.18
N SER A 543 12.46 -14.26 -2.30
CA SER A 543 13.90 -14.52 -2.48
C SER A 543 14.42 -14.23 -3.89
N PHE A 544 13.52 -14.18 -4.89
CA PHE A 544 13.91 -13.72 -6.23
C PHE A 544 14.32 -12.26 -6.17
N SER A 545 15.23 -11.90 -7.06
CA SER A 545 16.06 -10.73 -6.84
C SER A 545 16.08 -9.85 -8.07
N SER A 546 15.57 -8.62 -7.95
CA SER A 546 15.58 -7.62 -9.01
C SER A 546 16.71 -6.62 -8.77
N ARG A 547 17.35 -6.13 -9.84
CA ARG A 547 18.38 -5.07 -9.72
C ARG A 547 18.00 -3.91 -10.61
N LYS A 548 17.91 -2.72 -10.03
CA LYS A 548 17.63 -1.48 -10.76
C LYS A 548 18.92 -0.89 -11.34
N GLY A 549 19.08 -0.97 -12.66
CA GLY A 549 20.16 -0.34 -13.42
C GLY A 549 21.53 -1.04 -13.39
N ARG A 550 22.54 -0.39 -13.99
CA ARG A 550 23.88 -0.94 -14.20
C ARG A 550 24.93 -0.21 -13.34
N LEU A 551 25.36 -0.83 -12.23
CA LEU A 551 26.35 -0.28 -11.28
C LEU A 551 27.60 0.32 -11.94
N PHE A 552 28.05 1.49 -11.47
CA PHE A 552 29.22 2.24 -11.97
C PHE A 552 29.14 2.70 -13.44
N SER A 553 28.17 2.22 -14.22
CA SER A 553 27.99 2.60 -15.63
C SER A 553 26.99 3.74 -15.81
N GLU A 554 25.98 3.80 -14.94
CA GLU A 554 24.83 4.69 -15.05
C GLU A 554 24.45 5.20 -13.65
N GLY A 555 23.97 6.45 -13.57
CA GLY A 555 23.35 7.01 -12.37
C GLY A 555 24.21 7.10 -11.12
N VAL A 556 23.60 7.59 -10.04
CA VAL A 556 24.15 7.62 -8.68
C VAL A 556 24.14 6.21 -8.09
N ASN A 557 25.25 5.78 -7.46
CA ASN A 557 25.32 4.45 -6.86
C ASN A 557 24.76 4.49 -5.44
N VAL A 558 23.72 3.71 -5.18
CA VAL A 558 23.06 3.59 -3.87
C VAL A 558 23.27 2.18 -3.35
N GLY A 559 23.65 2.02 -2.08
CA GLY A 559 23.78 0.68 -1.51
C GLY A 559 24.19 0.68 -0.06
N LYS A 560 24.16 -0.50 0.57
CA LYS A 560 24.74 -0.69 1.91
C LYS A 560 26.21 -0.27 1.99
N ILE A 561 26.62 0.23 3.15
CA ILE A 561 28.01 0.62 3.44
C ILE A 561 28.95 -0.56 3.13
N GLU A 562 28.57 -1.78 3.50
CA GLU A 562 29.34 -3.00 3.31
C GLU A 562 29.65 -3.29 1.84
N THR A 563 28.70 -2.99 0.95
CA THR A 563 28.82 -3.27 -0.48
C THR A 563 29.66 -2.21 -1.19
N LEU A 564 29.56 -0.94 -0.77
CA LEU A 564 30.17 0.20 -1.47
C LEU A 564 31.43 0.79 -0.81
N CYS A 565 31.80 0.35 0.40
CA CYS A 565 32.93 0.89 1.19
C CYS A 565 34.30 0.87 0.50
N GLN A 566 34.48 0.08 -0.55
CA GLN A 566 35.75 -0.08 -1.28
C GLN A 566 35.96 0.94 -2.39
N PHE A 567 34.90 1.59 -2.86
CA PHE A 567 34.95 2.39 -4.08
C PHE A 567 35.27 3.84 -3.78
N PRO A 568 36.23 4.45 -4.49
CA PRO A 568 36.69 5.79 -4.18
C PRO A 568 35.84 6.82 -4.95
N PHE A 569 34.63 7.06 -4.47
CA PHE A 569 33.72 8.09 -5.00
C PHE A 569 34.29 9.49 -4.78
N ARG A 570 33.99 10.43 -5.69
CA ARG A 570 34.34 11.84 -5.51
C ARG A 570 33.47 12.48 -4.44
N LEU A 571 32.18 12.13 -4.46
CA LEU A 571 31.17 12.62 -3.52
C LEU A 571 30.46 11.44 -2.85
N THR A 572 30.59 11.34 -1.52
CA THR A 572 30.06 10.23 -0.73
C THR A 572 29.08 10.73 0.33
N TYR A 573 27.91 10.09 0.41
CA TYR A 573 26.92 10.32 1.47
C TYR A 573 26.77 9.06 2.32
N PHE A 574 26.85 9.18 3.64
CA PHE A 574 26.52 8.12 4.59
C PHE A 574 25.18 8.46 5.23
N THR A 575 24.16 7.63 5.04
CA THR A 575 22.80 7.93 5.51
C THR A 575 22.35 7.01 6.65
N GLY A 576 21.46 7.52 7.51
CA GLY A 576 20.88 6.74 8.59
C GLY A 576 21.86 6.33 9.69
N MET A 577 22.89 7.14 9.96
CA MET A 577 23.94 6.83 10.92
C MET A 577 23.50 7.05 12.37
N ASN A 578 22.44 6.34 12.77
CA ASN A 578 21.79 6.41 14.08
C ASN A 578 22.33 5.35 15.06
N GLU A 579 22.19 5.62 16.36
CA GLU A 579 22.53 4.64 17.40
C GLU A 579 21.70 3.35 17.26
N GLY A 580 22.36 2.20 17.29
CA GLY A 580 21.71 0.89 17.18
C GLY A 580 21.37 0.45 15.76
N VAL A 581 21.30 1.38 14.81
CA VAL A 581 21.17 1.10 13.36
C VAL A 581 22.54 0.78 12.77
N TYR A 582 23.55 1.62 13.01
CA TYR A 582 24.91 1.39 12.53
C TYR A 582 25.98 1.79 13.56
N PRO A 583 26.92 0.91 13.94
CA PRO A 583 26.92 -0.53 13.68
C PRO A 583 25.64 -1.19 14.22
N ALA A 584 25.13 -2.18 13.50
CA ALA A 584 23.89 -2.85 13.86
C ALA A 584 24.08 -3.59 15.19
N LYS A 585 23.20 -3.35 16.16
CA LYS A 585 23.17 -4.16 17.39
C LYS A 585 22.81 -5.59 17.01
N ILE A 586 23.73 -6.54 17.21
CA ILE A 586 23.45 -7.97 17.03
C ILE A 586 22.38 -8.33 18.06
N LYS A 587 21.14 -8.50 17.62
CA LYS A 587 20.13 -9.17 18.44
C LYS A 587 20.60 -10.62 18.55
N ASN A 588 21.06 -11.03 19.73
CA ASN A 588 21.42 -12.43 20.00
C ASN A 588 20.23 -13.33 19.66
N LYS A 589 20.19 -13.83 18.43
CA LYS A 589 19.21 -14.84 18.03
C LYS A 589 19.64 -16.12 18.74
N ILE A 590 18.67 -16.85 19.27
CA ILE A 590 18.89 -18.09 20.04
C ILE A 590 19.59 -19.19 19.20
N LEU A 591 19.66 -19.02 17.87
CA LEU A 591 20.39 -19.84 16.90
C LEU A 591 21.57 -19.12 16.24
N ASP A 592 22.21 -18.17 16.91
CA ASP A 592 23.47 -17.60 16.41
C ASP A 592 24.63 -18.58 16.67
N TYR A 593 25.47 -18.75 15.65
CA TYR A 593 26.79 -19.37 15.72
C TYR A 593 27.48 -19.13 17.05
N GLN A 594 27.61 -17.86 17.45
CA GLN A 594 28.46 -17.47 18.58
C GLN A 594 27.91 -18.02 19.89
N THR A 595 26.62 -17.81 20.13
CA THR A 595 25.93 -18.30 21.32
C THR A 595 26.02 -19.82 21.42
N VAL A 596 25.73 -20.52 20.31
CA VAL A 596 25.74 -22.00 20.29
C VAL A 596 27.17 -22.54 20.46
N SER A 597 28.15 -21.98 19.77
CA SER A 597 29.55 -22.42 19.87
C SER A 597 30.14 -22.13 21.26
N GLU A 598 29.86 -20.98 21.88
CA GLU A 598 30.27 -20.68 23.26
C GLU A 598 29.67 -21.66 24.28
N GLU A 599 28.37 -21.96 24.17
CA GLU A 599 27.71 -22.95 25.02
C GLU A 599 28.30 -24.35 24.84
N ARG A 600 28.60 -24.75 23.60
CA ARG A 600 29.25 -26.03 23.29
C ARG A 600 30.66 -26.09 23.87
N ARG A 601 31.49 -25.05 23.70
CA ARG A 601 32.85 -24.98 24.27
C ARG A 601 32.84 -25.05 25.80
N LYS A 602 31.86 -24.43 26.48
CA LYS A 602 31.67 -24.57 27.94
C LYS A 602 31.38 -26.01 28.35
N LYS A 603 30.62 -26.75 27.55
CA LYS A 603 30.23 -28.15 27.82
C LYS A 603 31.28 -29.17 27.38
N ASN A 604 32.11 -28.85 26.38
CA ASN A 604 33.11 -29.76 25.84
C ASN A 604 34.52 -29.11 25.77
N PRO A 605 35.36 -29.27 26.81
CA PRO A 605 36.65 -28.60 26.91
C PRO A 605 37.69 -28.95 25.84
N SER A 606 37.52 -30.06 25.12
CA SER A 606 38.39 -30.39 23.97
C SER A 606 38.23 -29.40 22.81
N LEU A 607 37.07 -28.75 22.68
CA LEU A 607 36.81 -27.72 21.69
C LEU A 607 37.57 -26.41 21.99
N TRP A 608 38.12 -26.24 23.19
CA TRP A 608 38.95 -25.07 23.55
C TRP A 608 40.31 -25.07 22.86
N ALA A 609 40.75 -26.22 22.32
CA ALA A 609 41.97 -26.31 21.51
C ALA A 609 41.85 -25.52 20.19
N TYR A 610 40.63 -25.19 19.76
CA TYR A 610 40.34 -24.45 18.53
C TYR A 610 39.77 -23.07 18.88
N PRO A 611 40.55 -21.98 18.72
CA PRO A 611 40.10 -20.64 19.06
C PRO A 611 38.95 -20.18 18.15
N ASP A 612 38.05 -19.35 18.67
CA ASP A 612 36.99 -18.76 17.86
C ASP A 612 37.57 -17.73 16.89
N LYS A 613 37.59 -18.07 15.59
CA LYS A 613 38.12 -17.22 14.52
C LYS A 613 37.06 -16.32 13.88
N LYS A 614 35.83 -16.25 14.43
CA LYS A 614 34.77 -15.38 13.89
C LYS A 614 34.98 -13.92 14.31
N ILE A 615 35.10 -13.04 13.33
CA ILE A 615 35.06 -11.59 13.54
C ILE A 615 33.62 -11.20 13.90
N LYS A 616 33.44 -10.43 14.98
CA LYS A 616 32.10 -9.97 15.37
C LYS A 616 31.54 -9.02 14.29
N PRO A 617 30.28 -9.20 13.84
CA PRO A 617 29.66 -8.36 12.81
C PRO A 617 29.77 -6.86 13.09
N ASP A 618 29.53 -6.43 14.33
CA ASP A 618 29.64 -5.03 14.74
C ASP A 618 31.06 -4.50 14.53
N THR A 619 32.07 -5.26 14.94
CA THR A 619 33.49 -4.94 14.83
C THR A 619 33.92 -4.88 13.36
N PHE A 620 33.40 -5.77 12.52
CA PHE A 620 33.65 -5.75 11.09
C PHE A 620 32.99 -4.55 10.40
N GLN A 621 31.75 -4.19 10.76
CA GLN A 621 31.09 -2.98 10.24
C GLN A 621 31.86 -1.70 10.58
N LYS A 622 32.38 -1.56 11.81
CA LYS A 622 33.25 -0.43 12.18
C LYS A 622 34.48 -0.33 11.28
N PHE A 623 35.08 -1.48 10.94
CA PHE A 623 36.22 -1.54 10.02
C PHE A 623 35.83 -1.13 8.60
N LEU A 624 34.69 -1.59 8.08
CA LEU A 624 34.19 -1.20 6.76
C LEU A 624 33.85 0.29 6.68
N PHE A 625 33.33 0.88 7.76
CA PHE A 625 33.10 2.32 7.85
C PHE A 625 34.40 3.12 7.83
N LEU A 626 35.40 2.74 8.62
CA LEU A 626 36.73 3.37 8.59
C LEU A 626 37.31 3.36 7.17
N ASN A 627 37.20 2.22 6.51
CA ASN A 627 37.60 1.98 5.13
C ASN A 627 36.87 2.87 4.13
N ALA A 628 35.57 3.07 4.28
CA ALA A 628 34.78 3.95 3.41
C ALA A 628 35.17 5.41 3.62
N VAL A 629 35.35 5.82 4.88
CA VAL A 629 35.69 7.19 5.26
C VAL A 629 37.09 7.59 4.81
N SER A 630 38.08 6.68 4.89
CA SER A 630 39.44 6.95 4.43
C SER A 630 39.57 7.07 2.90
N ARG A 631 38.53 6.72 2.14
CA ARG A 631 38.52 6.70 0.66
C ARG A 631 37.75 7.85 0.03
N ILE A 632 37.24 8.77 0.84
CA ILE A 632 36.59 10.00 0.36
C ILE A 632 37.63 10.83 -0.39
N LYS A 633 37.46 11.02 -1.70
CA LYS A 633 38.42 11.77 -2.52
C LYS A 633 38.30 13.29 -2.34
N GLU A 634 37.07 13.81 -2.35
CA GLU A 634 36.83 15.26 -2.28
C GLU A 634 35.95 15.64 -1.11
N ARG A 635 34.72 15.11 -1.03
CA ARG A 635 33.75 15.50 0.01
C ARG A 635 32.93 14.31 0.48
N GLY A 636 32.78 14.20 1.79
CA GLY A 636 31.94 13.22 2.47
C GLY A 636 30.93 13.88 3.38
N TYR A 637 29.70 13.40 3.34
CA TYR A 637 28.62 13.87 4.19
C TYR A 637 28.07 12.69 4.99
N ILE A 638 27.95 12.86 6.29
CA ILE A 638 27.43 11.84 7.20
C ILE A 638 26.17 12.37 7.86
N THR A 639 25.05 11.73 7.60
CA THR A 639 23.72 12.16 8.03
C THR A 639 23.09 11.14 8.99
N TYR A 640 22.31 11.66 9.94
CA TYR A 640 21.54 10.84 10.88
C TYR A 640 20.21 11.51 11.22
N ASN A 641 19.22 10.73 11.61
CA ASN A 641 17.92 11.25 12.01
C ASN A 641 17.94 11.68 13.48
N ALA A 642 17.58 12.93 13.78
CA ALA A 642 17.61 13.49 15.12
C ALA A 642 16.29 13.32 15.88
N TYR A 643 15.19 13.07 15.19
CA TYR A 643 13.86 12.96 15.77
C TYR A 643 13.09 11.80 15.16
N ASN A 644 12.24 11.17 15.95
CA ASN A 644 11.15 10.34 15.46
C ASN A 644 9.92 11.21 15.23
N LEU A 645 9.36 11.19 14.02
CA LEU A 645 8.24 12.05 13.64
C LEU A 645 6.92 11.68 14.32
N GLU A 646 6.77 10.44 14.79
CA GLU A 646 5.51 9.98 15.42
C GLU A 646 5.37 10.44 16.88
N ASP A 647 6.46 10.37 17.65
CA ASP A 647 6.44 10.62 19.10
C ASP A 647 7.36 11.77 19.54
N ASP A 648 7.95 12.50 18.59
CA ASP A 648 8.88 13.62 18.77
C ASP A 648 10.08 13.30 19.68
N LYS A 649 10.41 12.01 19.84
CA LYS A 649 11.55 11.60 20.66
C LYS A 649 12.85 11.86 19.93
N ARG A 650 13.83 12.36 20.68
CA ARG A 650 15.18 12.57 20.18
C ARG A 650 15.87 11.23 19.92
N LEU A 651 16.32 11.04 18.69
CA LEU A 651 17.17 9.93 18.26
C LEU A 651 18.64 10.34 18.37
N TYR A 652 19.47 9.43 18.86
CA TYR A 652 20.90 9.67 19.04
C TYR A 652 21.69 9.27 17.78
N PRO A 653 22.77 10.00 17.45
CA PRO A 653 23.69 9.61 16.39
C PRO A 653 24.45 8.34 16.78
N SER A 654 25.02 7.64 15.79
CA SER A 654 25.91 6.50 16.02
C SER A 654 27.09 6.88 16.92
N SER A 655 27.58 5.91 17.69
CA SER A 655 28.81 6.05 18.48
C SER A 655 30.02 6.41 17.62
N LEU A 656 30.05 5.99 16.34
CA LEU A 656 31.09 6.34 15.39
C LEU A 656 31.11 7.85 15.09
N LEU A 657 29.94 8.48 14.98
CA LEU A 657 29.84 9.92 14.76
C LEU A 657 30.28 10.70 15.99
N MET A 658 29.91 10.22 17.18
CA MET A 658 30.34 10.85 18.43
C MET A 658 31.85 10.84 18.56
N GLU A 659 32.49 9.72 18.24
CA GLU A 659 33.94 9.59 18.25
C GLU A 659 34.64 10.44 17.17
N LEU A 660 34.04 10.61 15.98
CA LEU A 660 34.53 11.58 14.97
C LEU A 660 34.51 13.02 15.50
N LYS A 661 33.43 13.40 16.18
CA LYS A 661 33.24 14.74 16.74
C LYS A 661 34.22 15.02 17.87
N GLU A 662 34.36 14.10 18.83
CA GLU A 662 35.28 14.24 19.97
C GLU A 662 36.72 14.47 19.53
N ARG A 663 37.10 13.93 18.37
CA ARG A 663 38.45 14.05 17.80
C ARG A 663 38.65 15.28 16.92
N GLY A 664 37.63 16.13 16.74
CA GLY A 664 37.70 17.31 15.87
C GLY A 664 37.92 16.97 14.39
N LYS A 665 37.60 15.73 13.97
CA LYS A 665 37.76 15.26 12.59
C LYS A 665 36.50 15.47 11.73
N ALA A 666 35.50 16.20 12.25
CA ALA A 666 34.30 16.59 11.52
C ALA A 666 33.67 17.85 12.13
N GLU A 667 33.14 18.73 11.27
CA GLU A 667 32.26 19.83 11.68
C GLU A 667 30.80 19.34 11.69
N GLU A 668 30.12 19.50 12.83
CA GLU A 668 28.68 19.29 12.93
C GLU A 668 27.93 20.58 12.59
N ARG A 669 26.96 20.48 11.68
CA ARG A 669 25.97 21.52 11.44
C ARG A 669 24.59 20.93 11.64
N GLU A 670 23.82 21.51 12.54
CA GLU A 670 22.38 21.26 12.59
C GLU A 670 21.74 21.93 11.37
N ILE A 671 20.94 21.19 10.62
CA ILE A 671 20.10 21.78 9.57
C ILE A 671 18.96 22.51 10.33
N PRO A 672 18.82 23.84 10.20
CA PRO A 672 17.93 24.60 11.08
C PRO A 672 16.46 24.19 10.94
N PHE A 673 15.86 23.97 12.10
CA PHE A 673 14.54 23.38 12.31
C PHE A 673 13.37 24.37 12.20
N LYS A 674 13.48 25.46 11.42
CA LYS A 674 12.45 26.52 11.41
C LYS A 674 11.52 26.44 10.21
N ASN A 675 10.45 25.66 10.42
CA ASN A 675 9.16 25.63 9.72
C ASN A 675 9.02 24.62 8.57
N TYR A 676 8.14 23.64 8.81
CA TYR A 676 7.82 22.53 7.92
C TYR A 676 6.65 22.85 7.00
N LEU A 677 6.85 22.78 5.68
CA LEU A 677 5.80 22.46 4.72
C LEU A 677 6.35 21.46 3.68
N PRO A 678 5.54 20.50 3.19
CA PRO A 678 5.88 19.76 1.99
C PRO A 678 5.91 20.74 0.80
N LEU A 679 6.99 20.74 0.02
CA LEU A 679 7.04 21.46 -1.26
C LEU A 679 6.02 20.81 -2.21
N LYS A 680 4.80 21.36 -2.25
CA LYS A 680 3.89 21.11 -3.37
C LYS A 680 4.35 21.97 -4.55
N GLU A 681 4.59 21.28 -5.66
CA GLU A 681 4.59 21.74 -7.05
C GLU A 681 4.38 23.24 -7.24
N THR A 682 5.45 24.02 -7.31
CA THR A 682 5.58 25.20 -8.20
C THR A 682 6.94 25.84 -7.94
N VAL A 683 7.97 25.33 -8.61
CA VAL A 683 9.19 26.11 -8.79
C VAL A 683 8.85 27.16 -9.86
N SER A 684 8.26 28.29 -9.44
CA SER A 684 8.07 29.42 -10.36
C SER A 684 9.44 29.92 -10.85
N GLU A 685 9.51 30.41 -12.08
CA GLU A 685 10.73 30.95 -12.73
C GLU A 685 11.47 32.03 -11.90
N LYS A 686 10.79 32.66 -10.93
CA LYS A 686 11.38 33.67 -10.04
C LYS A 686 12.42 33.11 -9.06
N THR A 687 12.43 31.81 -8.81
CA THR A 687 13.44 31.18 -7.91
C THR A 687 14.81 31.08 -8.60
N GLU A 688 14.87 31.03 -9.94
CA GLU A 688 16.14 30.95 -10.68
C GLU A 688 16.92 32.26 -10.69
N GLU A 689 16.23 33.41 -10.67
CA GLU A 689 16.87 34.74 -10.61
C GLU A 689 17.49 35.03 -9.23
N PHE A 690 16.88 34.49 -8.17
CA PHE A 690 17.36 34.63 -6.79
C PHE A 690 18.56 33.71 -6.47
N LEU A 691 18.62 32.52 -7.07
CA LEU A 691 19.76 31.58 -6.93
C LEU A 691 21.07 32.11 -7.54
N ARG A 692 21.01 33.13 -8.42
CA ARG A 692 22.21 33.70 -9.07
C ARG A 692 22.99 34.68 -8.19
N HIS A 693 22.40 35.17 -7.09
CA HIS A 693 22.96 36.30 -6.32
C HIS A 693 23.48 35.96 -4.92
N SER A 694 23.39 34.71 -4.45
CA SER A 694 23.91 34.32 -3.12
C SER A 694 25.25 33.60 -3.22
N SER A 695 26.35 34.29 -2.93
CA SER A 695 27.72 33.76 -2.93
C SER A 695 28.06 32.93 -1.67
N GLN A 696 27.07 32.49 -0.90
CA GLN A 696 27.28 31.73 0.33
C GLN A 696 26.44 30.44 0.28
N ILE A 697 27.17 29.33 0.32
CA ILE A 697 26.76 27.93 0.14
C ILE A 697 25.64 27.50 1.09
N ASP A 698 25.47 28.19 2.22
CA ASP A 698 24.67 27.72 3.35
C ASP A 698 23.22 28.26 3.38
N GLN A 699 22.94 29.44 2.82
CA GLN A 699 21.59 30.03 2.88
C GLN A 699 20.65 29.59 1.76
N ALA A 700 21.15 29.19 0.58
CA ALA A 700 20.30 28.81 -0.54
C ALA A 700 19.60 27.46 -0.35
N VAL A 701 20.27 26.52 0.33
CA VAL A 701 19.70 25.21 0.70
C VAL A 701 18.76 25.34 1.90
N GLU A 702 19.07 26.20 2.87
CA GLU A 702 18.14 26.56 3.97
C GLU A 702 16.87 27.26 3.45
N MET A 703 16.96 28.11 2.42
CA MET A 703 15.80 28.85 1.90
C MET A 703 14.96 28.09 0.86
N SER A 704 15.36 26.88 0.48
CA SER A 704 14.49 25.96 -0.25
C SER A 704 13.32 25.46 0.63
N PHE A 705 13.39 25.74 1.94
CA PHE A 705 12.37 25.45 2.95
C PHE A 705 11.62 26.71 3.43
N LEU A 706 11.47 27.73 2.57
CA LEU A 706 10.59 28.84 2.92
C LEU A 706 9.13 28.33 3.03
N PRO A 707 8.40 28.74 4.08
CA PRO A 707 7.01 28.37 4.23
C PRO A 707 6.24 28.89 3.02
N GLY A 708 5.54 27.97 2.33
CA GLY A 708 4.36 28.36 1.58
C GLY A 708 3.54 29.25 2.48
N LYS A 709 3.24 30.47 2.01
CA LYS A 709 2.36 31.39 2.71
C LYS A 709 1.17 30.59 3.24
N ALA A 710 0.84 30.84 4.50
CA ALA A 710 -0.31 30.30 5.21
C ALA A 710 -1.45 29.96 4.25
N PHE A 711 -2.00 28.74 4.37
CA PHE A 711 -3.14 28.22 3.63
C PHE A 711 -4.25 29.28 3.44
N ALA A 712 -4.11 30.13 2.43
CA ALA A 712 -5.21 30.57 1.62
C ALA A 712 -5.38 29.40 0.64
N ASN A 713 -6.35 28.54 0.94
CA ASN A 713 -6.62 27.34 0.18
C ASN A 713 -6.69 27.72 -1.34
N PRO A 714 -5.73 27.27 -2.19
CA PRO A 714 -5.51 27.81 -3.55
C PRO A 714 -6.74 27.72 -4.44
N PHE A 715 -7.58 26.72 -4.15
CA PHE A 715 -8.90 26.54 -4.72
C PHE A 715 -9.73 27.85 -4.70
N TRP A 716 -9.64 28.67 -3.66
CA TRP A 716 -10.47 29.87 -3.50
C TRP A 716 -9.95 31.11 -4.22
N GLU A 717 -8.64 31.22 -4.42
CA GLU A 717 -8.10 32.26 -5.29
C GLU A 717 -8.33 31.91 -6.76
N GLU A 718 -8.19 30.63 -7.12
CA GLU A 718 -8.50 30.13 -8.47
C GLU A 718 -10.00 30.19 -8.77
N TYR A 719 -10.89 29.78 -7.86
CA TYR A 719 -12.35 29.87 -8.03
C TYR A 719 -12.83 31.33 -8.14
N ARG A 720 -12.31 32.23 -7.31
CA ARG A 720 -12.60 33.68 -7.43
C ARG A 720 -12.07 34.25 -8.74
N ALA A 721 -10.89 33.83 -9.18
CA ALA A 721 -10.36 34.23 -10.48
C ALA A 721 -11.22 33.70 -11.64
N PHE A 722 -11.65 32.43 -11.58
CA PHE A 722 -12.52 31.77 -12.57
C PHE A 722 -13.86 32.50 -12.73
N HIS A 723 -14.53 32.82 -11.61
CA HIS A 723 -15.80 33.55 -11.65
C HIS A 723 -15.66 35.05 -11.92
N SER A 724 -14.51 35.67 -11.61
CA SER A 724 -14.24 37.05 -12.04
C SER A 724 -14.03 37.20 -13.55
N LEU A 725 -13.84 36.09 -14.27
CA LEU A 725 -13.52 36.06 -15.70
C LEU A 725 -14.70 35.62 -16.60
N GLU A 726 -15.81 35.11 -16.05
CA GLU A 726 -16.99 34.71 -16.82
C GLU A 726 -18.27 35.47 -16.43
N GLU A 727 -18.23 36.80 -16.51
CA GLU A 727 -19.42 37.55 -16.92
C GLU A 727 -19.48 37.55 -18.46
N LYS A 728 -19.78 36.39 -19.05
CA LYS A 728 -20.35 36.38 -20.40
C LYS A 728 -21.86 36.32 -20.26
N GLU A 729 -22.49 37.46 -20.49
CA GLU A 729 -23.92 37.54 -20.80
C GLU A 729 -24.22 36.55 -21.93
N SER A 730 -24.76 35.39 -21.56
CA SER A 730 -25.35 34.47 -22.52
C SER A 730 -26.69 35.06 -22.95
N GLU A 731 -26.67 35.85 -24.03
CA GLU A 731 -27.85 36.18 -24.83
C GLU A 731 -28.39 34.92 -25.52
N ASN A 732 -28.88 33.96 -24.76
CA ASN A 732 -29.65 32.85 -25.31
C ASN A 732 -30.97 32.71 -24.55
N LYS A 733 -32.07 32.86 -25.28
CA LYS A 733 -33.46 32.59 -24.84
C LYS A 733 -33.70 31.07 -24.73
N GLU A 734 -32.83 30.34 -24.05
CA GLU A 734 -33.08 28.93 -23.74
C GLU A 734 -34.02 28.81 -22.55
N ILE A 735 -34.96 27.87 -22.65
CA ILE A 735 -35.88 27.56 -21.56
C ILE A 735 -35.09 26.77 -20.51
N ILE A 736 -34.85 27.36 -19.34
CA ILE A 736 -34.18 26.67 -18.23
C ILE A 736 -35.23 25.86 -17.48
N ASN A 737 -35.14 24.53 -17.54
CA ASN A 737 -35.99 23.66 -16.73
C ASN A 737 -35.34 23.40 -15.36
N ILE A 738 -35.99 23.86 -14.28
CA ILE A 738 -35.54 23.68 -12.90
C ILE A 738 -36.43 22.65 -12.21
N LYS A 739 -35.85 21.64 -11.56
CA LYS A 739 -36.64 20.69 -10.77
C LYS A 739 -36.98 21.30 -9.42
N ILE A 740 -38.18 21.07 -8.93
CA ILE A 740 -38.61 21.54 -7.59
C ILE A 740 -37.75 20.91 -6.49
N ASN A 741 -37.24 19.69 -6.71
CA ASN A 741 -36.33 19.06 -5.77
C ASN A 741 -34.97 19.79 -5.69
N ASP A 742 -34.52 20.45 -6.76
CA ASP A 742 -33.30 21.27 -6.75
C ASP A 742 -33.50 22.51 -5.87
N LEU A 743 -34.69 23.15 -5.95
CA LEU A 743 -35.05 24.27 -5.08
C LEU A 743 -35.17 23.84 -3.61
N LYS A 744 -35.70 22.64 -3.36
CA LYS A 744 -35.74 22.04 -2.02
C LYS A 744 -34.32 21.78 -1.50
N GLU A 745 -33.43 21.20 -2.32
CA GLU A 745 -32.02 20.98 -1.97
C GLU A 745 -31.31 22.31 -1.67
N PHE A 746 -31.57 23.36 -2.45
CA PHE A 746 -31.04 24.70 -2.21
C PHE A 746 -31.53 25.30 -0.90
N LEU A 747 -32.81 25.12 -0.55
CA LEU A 747 -33.32 25.53 0.77
C LEU A 747 -32.67 24.72 1.90
N VAL A 748 -32.41 23.44 1.71
CA VAL A 748 -31.77 22.59 2.74
C VAL A 748 -30.29 22.95 2.93
N ASN A 749 -29.54 23.01 1.83
CA ASN A 749 -28.13 23.38 1.80
C ASN A 749 -27.82 24.17 0.51
N PRO A 750 -27.81 25.51 0.57
CA PRO A 750 -27.67 26.37 -0.61
C PRO A 750 -26.28 26.27 -1.23
N VAL A 751 -25.25 26.16 -0.39
CA VAL A 751 -23.85 26.05 -0.81
C VAL A 751 -23.63 24.77 -1.62
N PHE A 752 -24.05 23.63 -1.07
CA PHE A 752 -23.88 22.35 -1.71
C PHE A 752 -24.68 22.23 -3.01
N SER A 753 -25.95 22.66 -2.98
CA SER A 753 -26.82 22.64 -4.16
C SER A 753 -26.24 23.46 -5.33
N LYS A 754 -25.57 24.58 -5.04
CA LYS A 754 -24.96 25.44 -6.05
C LYS A 754 -23.64 24.87 -6.57
N ILE A 755 -22.74 24.40 -5.71
CA ILE A 755 -21.49 23.72 -6.10
C ILE A 755 -21.79 22.55 -7.05
N LYS A 756 -22.76 21.70 -6.67
CA LYS A 756 -23.21 20.56 -7.46
C LYS A 756 -23.76 20.95 -8.84
N LYS A 757 -24.35 22.13 -8.98
CA LYS A 757 -24.95 22.61 -10.23
C LYS A 757 -23.98 23.39 -11.12
N GLU A 758 -23.14 24.24 -10.54
CA GLU A 758 -22.23 25.12 -11.30
C GLU A 758 -20.89 24.46 -11.61
N LEU A 759 -20.36 23.67 -10.68
CA LEU A 759 -19.07 23.00 -10.83
C LEU A 759 -19.21 21.54 -11.26
N GLU A 760 -20.44 21.01 -11.28
CA GLU A 760 -20.72 19.58 -11.51
C GLU A 760 -19.93 18.65 -10.58
N ILE A 761 -19.51 19.16 -9.42
CA ILE A 761 -18.80 18.38 -8.40
C ILE A 761 -19.86 17.68 -7.55
N TRP A 762 -19.90 16.36 -7.66
CA TRP A 762 -20.70 15.49 -6.81
C TRP A 762 -19.81 15.01 -5.66
N GLU A 763 -20.35 14.99 -4.43
CA GLU A 763 -19.74 14.21 -3.37
C GLU A 763 -20.05 12.75 -3.66
N ASP A 764 -19.20 12.16 -4.45
CA ASP A 764 -18.92 10.75 -4.31
C ASP A 764 -17.94 10.68 -3.13
N GLU A 765 -18.47 10.69 -1.89
CA GLU A 765 -17.76 10.03 -0.78
C GLU A 765 -17.70 8.55 -1.16
N GLU A 766 -16.85 8.23 -2.13
CA GLU A 766 -16.45 6.87 -2.45
C GLU A 766 -15.61 6.40 -1.28
N GLU A 767 -16.30 6.05 -0.20
CA GLU A 767 -15.78 5.05 0.70
C GLU A 767 -15.46 3.84 -0.17
N ASP A 768 -14.17 3.52 -0.29
CA ASP A 768 -13.72 2.42 -1.13
C ASP A 768 -14.48 1.15 -0.68
N LEU A 769 -15.43 0.75 -1.54
CA LEU A 769 -16.39 -0.31 -1.25
C LEU A 769 -15.69 -1.65 -0.97
N SER A 770 -14.41 -1.78 -1.33
CA SER A 770 -13.61 -2.96 -1.04
C SER A 770 -13.36 -3.17 0.46
N PHE A 771 -13.49 -2.13 1.31
CA PHE A 771 -13.34 -2.26 2.77
C PHE A 771 -14.60 -2.80 3.47
N TYR A 772 -15.75 -2.80 2.82
CA TYR A 772 -16.98 -3.38 3.35
C TYR A 772 -16.95 -4.91 3.16
N GLU A 773 -16.40 -5.66 4.12
CA GLU A 773 -16.20 -7.12 3.94
C GLU A 773 -17.37 -7.98 4.46
N ASP A 774 -18.23 -7.40 5.31
CA ASP A 774 -19.24 -8.16 6.04
C ASP A 774 -20.62 -8.17 5.36
N GLU A 775 -21.23 -9.36 5.33
CA GLU A 775 -22.65 -9.49 4.98
C GLU A 775 -23.53 -8.72 6.00
N PRO A 776 -24.71 -8.21 5.61
CA PRO A 776 -25.56 -7.44 6.50
C PRO A 776 -26.01 -8.30 7.69
N PHE A 777 -25.61 -7.91 8.90
CA PHE A 777 -26.06 -8.53 10.16
C PHE A 777 -27.35 -7.91 10.73
N PHE A 778 -27.61 -6.66 10.37
CA PHE A 778 -28.81 -5.89 10.67
C PHE A 778 -29.02 -4.88 9.53
N THR A 779 -30.24 -4.37 9.38
CA THR A 779 -30.57 -3.42 8.31
C THR A 779 -30.35 -1.99 8.81
N GLU A 780 -29.36 -1.28 8.25
CA GLU A 780 -29.06 0.13 8.58
C GLU A 780 -29.39 1.10 7.44
N PHE A 781 -29.23 2.38 7.75
CA PHE A 781 -29.31 3.46 6.77
C PHE A 781 -28.21 3.28 5.71
N PRO A 782 -28.54 3.39 4.41
CA PRO A 782 -29.80 3.85 3.84
C PRO A 782 -30.83 2.75 3.52
N SER A 783 -30.50 1.46 3.67
CA SER A 783 -31.37 0.33 3.32
C SER A 783 -32.63 0.25 4.18
N ASP A 784 -32.53 0.50 5.49
CA ASP A 784 -33.69 0.52 6.41
C ASP A 784 -34.73 1.58 6.01
N TYR A 785 -34.24 2.76 5.64
CA TYR A 785 -35.02 3.90 5.21
C TYR A 785 -35.72 3.58 3.89
N ARG A 786 -34.99 3.04 2.90
CA ARG A 786 -35.55 2.67 1.58
C ARG A 786 -36.63 1.61 1.73
N PHE A 787 -36.36 0.56 2.52
CA PHE A 787 -37.32 -0.52 2.78
C PHE A 787 -38.59 0.01 3.45
N ILE A 788 -38.46 0.70 4.58
CA ILE A 788 -39.61 1.13 5.38
C ILE A 788 -40.45 2.18 4.64
N THR A 789 -39.82 3.16 3.99
CA THR A 789 -40.55 4.19 3.25
C THR A 789 -41.22 3.62 2.00
N GLY A 790 -40.55 2.69 1.29
CA GLY A 790 -41.10 1.97 0.15
C GLY A 790 -42.30 1.11 0.52
N PHE A 791 -42.15 0.28 1.57
CA PHE A 791 -43.21 -0.58 2.10
C PHE A 791 -44.47 0.21 2.47
N LEU A 792 -44.30 1.30 3.25
CA LEU A 792 -45.42 2.14 3.67
C LEU A 792 -46.09 2.83 2.48
N LYS A 793 -45.32 3.28 1.49
CA LYS A 793 -45.88 3.87 0.25
C LYS A 793 -46.70 2.85 -0.53
N ASN A 794 -46.17 1.63 -0.72
CA ASN A 794 -46.86 0.55 -1.40
C ASN A 794 -48.15 0.13 -0.69
N PHE A 795 -48.14 0.11 0.65
CA PHE A 795 -49.33 -0.16 1.45
C PHE A 795 -50.43 0.87 1.23
N VAL A 796 -50.11 2.17 1.22
CA VAL A 796 -51.07 3.25 0.95
C VAL A 796 -51.68 3.10 -0.44
N LEU A 797 -50.85 2.85 -1.45
CA LEU A 797 -51.30 2.67 -2.84
C LEU A 797 -52.30 1.51 -2.96
N LYS A 798 -51.96 0.32 -2.45
CA LYS A 798 -52.83 -0.86 -2.49
C LYS A 798 -54.18 -0.64 -1.80
N LYS A 799 -54.20 0.10 -0.70
CA LYS A 799 -55.41 0.36 0.09
C LYS A 799 -56.35 1.34 -0.58
N GLU A 800 -55.82 2.42 -1.17
CA GLU A 800 -56.61 3.42 -1.91
C GLU A 800 -57.11 2.89 -3.28
N GLU A 801 -56.40 1.95 -3.89
CA GLU A 801 -56.84 1.24 -5.10
C GLU A 801 -57.99 0.24 -4.84
N GLY A 802 -58.47 0.13 -3.59
CA GLY A 802 -59.60 -0.71 -3.20
C GLY A 802 -59.21 -2.10 -2.70
N GLY A 803 -57.92 -2.37 -2.52
CA GLY A 803 -57.42 -3.59 -1.89
C GLY A 803 -57.63 -3.60 -0.37
N SER A 804 -57.62 -4.79 0.21
CA SER A 804 -57.56 -4.99 1.68
C SER A 804 -56.21 -5.62 2.05
N PRO A 805 -55.09 -4.87 1.98
CA PRO A 805 -53.76 -5.39 2.21
C PRO A 805 -53.59 -5.92 3.64
N ASP A 806 -53.02 -7.12 3.77
CA ASP A 806 -52.62 -7.73 5.05
C ASP A 806 -51.15 -7.35 5.28
N TRP A 807 -50.92 -6.25 6.00
CA TRP A 807 -49.59 -5.65 6.11
C TRP A 807 -48.56 -6.59 6.76
N GLU A 808 -48.97 -7.52 7.62
CA GLU A 808 -48.02 -8.47 8.23
C GLU A 808 -47.54 -9.49 7.19
N LYS A 809 -48.44 -10.01 6.36
CA LYS A 809 -48.08 -10.94 5.28
C LYS A 809 -47.34 -10.25 4.14
N ASP A 810 -47.73 -9.03 3.80
CA ASP A 810 -47.01 -8.22 2.82
C ASP A 810 -45.60 -7.89 3.31
N LEU A 811 -45.42 -7.63 4.61
CA LEU A 811 -44.10 -7.41 5.21
C LEU A 811 -43.23 -8.66 5.15
N GLU A 812 -43.76 -9.84 5.51
CA GLU A 812 -43.04 -11.12 5.38
C GLU A 812 -42.60 -11.38 3.94
N ARG A 813 -43.48 -11.11 2.97
CA ARG A 813 -43.19 -11.28 1.54
C ARG A 813 -42.11 -10.31 1.05
N GLU A 814 -42.28 -9.01 1.30
CA GLU A 814 -41.32 -7.98 0.85
C GLU A 814 -39.96 -8.15 1.54
N TYR A 815 -39.93 -8.48 2.84
CA TYR A 815 -38.68 -8.76 3.55
C TYR A 815 -37.95 -9.98 2.95
N SER A 816 -38.69 -11.06 2.67
CA SER A 816 -38.12 -12.25 2.01
C SER A 816 -37.59 -11.93 0.61
N TYR A 817 -38.26 -11.04 -0.13
CA TYR A 817 -37.78 -10.58 -1.44
C TYR A 817 -36.44 -9.83 -1.33
N TRP A 818 -36.31 -8.92 -0.35
CA TRP A 818 -35.07 -8.18 -0.10
C TRP A 818 -33.93 -9.07 0.42
N GLN A 819 -34.23 -10.14 1.17
CA GLN A 819 -33.25 -11.17 1.53
C GLN A 819 -32.69 -11.88 0.29
N LYS A 820 -33.54 -12.25 -0.68
CA LYS A 820 -33.09 -12.84 -1.95
C LYS A 820 -32.27 -11.87 -2.80
N GLN A 821 -32.42 -10.57 -2.58
CA GLN A 821 -31.60 -9.51 -3.18
C GLN A 821 -30.31 -9.24 -2.41
N SER A 822 -30.02 -10.00 -1.35
CA SER A 822 -28.85 -9.82 -0.49
C SER A 822 -28.76 -8.42 0.16
N GLU A 823 -29.91 -7.74 0.33
CA GLU A 823 -29.97 -6.43 1.01
C GLU A 823 -30.33 -6.54 2.50
N MET A 824 -30.79 -7.72 2.94
CA MET A 824 -31.26 -7.98 4.30
C MET A 824 -30.53 -9.17 4.93
N PRO A 825 -30.38 -9.20 6.27
CA PRO A 825 -29.72 -10.29 6.96
C PRO A 825 -30.44 -11.64 6.81
N GLU A 826 -29.66 -12.72 6.85
CA GLU A 826 -30.14 -14.09 6.69
C GLU A 826 -30.27 -14.86 8.01
N LYS A 827 -30.96 -16.00 7.96
CA LYS A 827 -31.08 -16.97 9.09
C LYS A 827 -31.54 -16.32 10.42
N ASN A 828 -30.79 -16.54 11.50
CA ASN A 828 -31.15 -16.10 12.85
C ASN A 828 -31.06 -14.58 13.01
N PHE A 829 -30.10 -13.94 12.35
CA PHE A 829 -29.98 -12.49 12.33
C PHE A 829 -31.16 -11.87 11.59
N GLY A 830 -31.51 -12.42 10.42
CA GLY A 830 -32.69 -12.00 9.66
C GLY A 830 -34.00 -12.09 10.43
N ARG A 831 -34.19 -13.14 11.26
CA ARG A 831 -35.38 -13.25 12.13
C ARG A 831 -35.48 -12.12 13.14
N LYS A 832 -34.36 -11.79 13.80
CA LYS A 832 -34.31 -10.73 14.81
C LYS A 832 -34.47 -9.34 14.19
N ASP A 833 -33.87 -9.13 13.02
CA ASP A 833 -34.00 -7.89 12.26
C ASP A 833 -35.45 -7.68 11.79
N PHE A 834 -36.06 -8.72 11.21
CA PHE A 834 -37.48 -8.74 10.85
C PHE A 834 -38.39 -8.40 12.03
N GLU A 835 -38.18 -9.00 13.21
CA GLU A 835 -38.95 -8.68 14.42
C GLU A 835 -38.81 -7.21 14.82
N THR A 836 -37.60 -6.66 14.68
CA THR A 836 -37.30 -5.25 14.99
C THR A 836 -38.02 -4.31 14.03
N ILE A 837 -37.97 -4.58 12.72
CA ILE A 837 -38.67 -3.81 11.69
C ILE A 837 -40.19 -3.94 11.87
N ARG A 838 -40.70 -5.15 12.11
CA ARG A 838 -42.13 -5.40 12.38
C ARG A 838 -42.61 -4.58 13.57
N GLN A 839 -41.84 -4.55 14.66
CA GLN A 839 -42.20 -3.77 15.84
C GLN A 839 -42.18 -2.26 15.56
N ASN A 840 -41.23 -1.78 14.76
CA ASN A 840 -41.16 -0.38 14.32
C ASN A 840 -42.36 0.01 13.45
N LEU A 841 -42.80 -0.88 12.55
CA LEU A 841 -43.94 -0.66 11.68
C LEU A 841 -45.28 -0.75 12.42
N LYS A 842 -45.42 -1.65 13.39
CA LYS A 842 -46.68 -1.90 14.10
C LYS A 842 -47.33 -0.64 14.65
N GLU A 843 -46.57 0.23 15.31
CA GLU A 843 -47.08 1.51 15.83
C GLU A 843 -47.47 2.47 14.69
N ARG A 844 -46.66 2.55 13.63
CA ARG A 844 -46.92 3.40 12.46
C ARG A 844 -48.17 3.00 11.70
N MET A 845 -48.42 1.70 11.56
CA MET A 845 -49.58 1.17 10.85
C MET A 845 -50.88 1.58 11.55
N VAL A 846 -50.90 1.65 12.89
CA VAL A 846 -52.07 2.14 13.65
C VAL A 846 -52.38 3.60 13.30
N PHE A 847 -51.36 4.47 13.30
CA PHE A 847 -51.54 5.88 12.93
C PHE A 847 -51.94 6.05 11.46
N LEU A 848 -51.29 5.30 10.57
CA LEU A 848 -51.58 5.33 9.14
C LEU A 848 -52.99 4.83 8.82
N ASP A 849 -53.46 3.77 9.49
CA ASP A 849 -54.82 3.27 9.34
C ASP A 849 -55.88 4.24 9.85
N SER A 850 -55.60 4.97 10.94
CA SER A 850 -56.49 6.04 11.42
C SER A 850 -56.58 7.17 10.41
N PHE A 851 -55.43 7.66 9.93
CA PHE A 851 -55.34 8.72 8.93
C PHE A 851 -56.10 8.36 7.64
N LEU A 852 -55.87 7.18 7.07
CA LEU A 852 -56.53 6.74 5.84
C LEU A 852 -58.05 6.52 5.99
N LYS A 853 -58.58 6.35 7.21
CA LYS A 853 -60.03 6.30 7.46
C LYS A 853 -60.65 7.69 7.57
N GLU A 854 -59.88 8.65 8.08
CA GLU A 854 -60.31 10.04 8.29
C GLU A 854 -60.26 10.85 6.99
N GLU A 855 -59.22 10.63 6.17
CA GLU A 855 -59.06 11.31 4.88
C GLU A 855 -60.02 10.72 3.83
N LYS A 856 -60.85 11.60 3.23
CA LYS A 856 -61.91 11.19 2.27
C LYS A 856 -61.85 12.00 0.98
N GLY A 857 -60.68 12.55 0.65
CA GLY A 857 -60.45 13.28 -0.61
C GLY A 857 -60.28 12.35 -1.81
N VAL A 858 -60.22 12.93 -3.01
CA VAL A 858 -59.83 12.18 -4.21
C VAL A 858 -58.33 11.92 -4.15
N PHE A 859 -57.94 10.64 -4.13
CA PHE A 859 -56.55 10.22 -4.05
C PHE A 859 -55.86 10.23 -5.42
N PHE A 860 -54.62 10.72 -5.44
CA PHE A 860 -53.70 10.68 -6.56
C PHE A 860 -52.35 10.09 -6.09
N PRO A 861 -51.87 8.99 -6.71
CA PRO A 861 -50.58 8.39 -6.37
C PRO A 861 -49.41 9.37 -6.46
N ASN A 862 -49.39 10.19 -7.52
CA ASN A 862 -48.44 11.28 -7.68
C ASN A 862 -49.13 12.51 -8.30
N LEU A 863 -48.76 13.68 -7.82
CA LEU A 863 -48.95 14.96 -8.49
C LEU A 863 -47.71 15.24 -9.33
N VAL A 864 -47.88 15.48 -10.62
CA VAL A 864 -46.81 15.66 -11.59
C VAL A 864 -46.92 17.03 -12.23
N LEU A 865 -45.86 17.83 -12.10
CA LEU A 865 -45.69 19.15 -12.71
C LEU A 865 -44.77 19.00 -13.93
N GLY A 866 -45.29 19.23 -15.14
CA GLY A 866 -44.54 19.11 -16.38
C GLY A 866 -44.43 17.68 -16.93
N GLN A 867 -43.31 17.35 -17.59
CA GLN A 867 -43.05 16.02 -18.18
C GLN A 867 -42.21 15.14 -17.23
N THR A 868 -42.56 13.85 -17.15
CA THR A 868 -41.75 12.83 -16.45
C THR A 868 -40.95 12.01 -17.46
N LYS A 869 -39.76 11.54 -17.07
CA LYS A 869 -38.92 10.68 -17.92
C LYS A 869 -39.58 9.31 -18.21
N TYR A 870 -40.42 8.82 -17.29
CA TYR A 870 -41.11 7.52 -17.41
C TYR A 870 -42.60 7.71 -17.08
N PRO A 871 -43.45 8.07 -18.06
CA PRO A 871 -44.89 8.16 -17.84
C PRO A 871 -45.47 6.75 -17.69
N ASN A 872 -46.01 6.41 -16.51
CA ASN A 872 -46.83 5.19 -16.37
C ASN A 872 -48.28 5.54 -16.76
N PRO A 873 -48.78 5.11 -17.92
CA PRO A 873 -50.14 5.46 -18.39
C PRO A 873 -51.25 4.81 -17.56
N SER A 874 -50.94 3.76 -16.79
CA SER A 874 -51.90 3.00 -15.97
C SER A 874 -52.21 3.68 -14.63
N ARG A 875 -51.37 4.63 -14.17
CA ARG A 875 -51.57 5.33 -12.90
C ARG A 875 -52.43 6.58 -13.07
N LYS A 876 -53.39 6.77 -12.16
CA LYS A 876 -54.23 7.98 -12.07
C LYS A 876 -53.47 9.14 -11.43
N ASP A 877 -52.35 9.55 -12.01
CA ASP A 877 -51.56 10.69 -11.52
C ASP A 877 -52.25 12.03 -11.84
N TRP A 878 -52.14 13.01 -10.94
CA TRP A 878 -52.62 14.37 -11.19
C TRP A 878 -51.58 15.16 -11.99
N LYS A 879 -51.82 15.33 -13.30
CA LYS A 879 -50.90 16.03 -14.20
C LYS A 879 -51.26 17.51 -14.31
N ILE A 880 -50.28 18.38 -14.08
CA ILE A 880 -50.41 19.83 -14.14
C ILE A 880 -49.38 20.36 -15.16
N PRO A 881 -49.74 21.33 -16.02
CA PRO A 881 -48.80 21.93 -16.95
C PRO A 881 -47.60 22.57 -16.21
N PRO A 882 -46.41 22.61 -16.82
CA PRO A 882 -45.26 23.26 -16.21
C PRO A 882 -45.53 24.76 -16.01
N LEU A 883 -45.11 25.30 -14.87
CA LEU A 883 -45.25 26.72 -14.58
C LEU A 883 -44.05 27.47 -15.16
N SER A 884 -44.33 28.48 -16.00
CA SER A 884 -43.31 29.30 -16.65
C SER A 884 -43.14 30.64 -15.93
N PHE A 885 -41.91 31.04 -15.65
CA PHE A 885 -41.54 32.34 -15.10
C PHE A 885 -40.57 33.07 -16.03
N GLU A 886 -40.67 34.39 -16.09
CA GLU A 886 -39.64 35.23 -16.69
C GLU A 886 -38.85 35.89 -15.57
N SER A 887 -37.55 35.58 -15.49
CA SER A 887 -36.65 36.24 -14.56
C SER A 887 -35.27 36.48 -15.16
N ASN A 888 -34.72 37.68 -14.92
CA ASN A 888 -33.45 38.15 -15.50
C ASN A 888 -33.32 37.92 -17.02
N GLY A 889 -34.41 38.12 -17.78
CA GLY A 889 -34.44 37.93 -19.24
C GLY A 889 -34.47 36.47 -19.72
N LYS A 890 -34.58 35.49 -18.82
CA LYS A 890 -34.63 34.05 -19.13
C LYS A 890 -36.03 33.48 -18.85
N ASN A 891 -36.47 32.56 -19.72
CA ASN A 891 -37.70 31.79 -19.54
C ASN A 891 -37.40 30.54 -18.73
N ILE A 892 -38.03 30.38 -17.58
CA ILE A 892 -37.78 29.29 -16.64
C ILE A 892 -39.03 28.43 -16.55
N GLN A 893 -38.89 27.10 -16.64
CA GLN A 893 -39.96 26.14 -16.42
C GLN A 893 -39.69 25.33 -15.15
N LEU A 894 -40.70 25.19 -14.29
CA LEU A 894 -40.63 24.32 -13.12
C LEU A 894 -41.22 22.94 -13.44
N SER A 895 -40.47 21.89 -13.08
CA SER A 895 -40.93 20.50 -13.18
C SER A 895 -40.69 19.72 -11.88
N GLY A 896 -41.48 18.69 -11.63
CA GLY A 896 -41.30 17.85 -10.43
C GLY A 896 -42.47 16.93 -10.16
N SER A 897 -42.36 16.16 -9.08
CA SER A 897 -43.43 15.30 -8.62
C SER A 897 -43.56 15.31 -7.10
N LEU A 898 -44.80 15.14 -6.62
CA LEU A 898 -45.14 15.01 -5.21
C LEU A 898 -46.00 13.75 -5.02
N PRO A 899 -45.54 12.72 -4.29
CA PRO A 899 -46.28 11.49 -4.09
C PRO A 899 -47.37 11.64 -3.01
N LEU A 900 -48.37 10.74 -3.04
CA LEU A 900 -49.41 10.53 -2.01
C LEU A 900 -50.22 11.80 -1.68
N VAL A 901 -51.13 12.16 -2.58
CA VAL A 901 -51.87 13.42 -2.52
C VAL A 901 -53.38 13.16 -2.51
N TRP A 902 -54.12 13.85 -1.64
CA TRP A 902 -55.58 13.87 -1.62
C TRP A 902 -56.10 15.29 -1.83
N VAL A 903 -57.20 15.44 -2.58
CA VAL A 903 -57.82 16.74 -2.86
C VAL A 903 -59.28 16.74 -2.43
N LYS A 904 -59.70 17.73 -1.63
CA LYS A 904 -61.07 17.89 -1.14
C LYS A 904 -61.44 19.36 -0.97
N LYS A 905 -62.42 19.86 -1.73
CA LYS A 905 -63.00 21.22 -1.58
C LYS A 905 -61.94 22.33 -1.35
N ASN A 906 -61.02 22.48 -2.29
CA ASN A 906 -59.91 23.46 -2.25
C ASN A 906 -58.85 23.21 -1.16
N VAL A 907 -58.86 22.04 -0.52
CA VAL A 907 -57.84 21.60 0.43
C VAL A 907 -56.97 20.51 -0.20
N LEU A 908 -55.66 20.68 -0.10
CA LEU A 908 -54.64 19.72 -0.51
C LEU A 908 -54.08 19.01 0.71
N SER A 909 -54.30 17.70 0.82
CA SER A 909 -53.71 16.88 1.89
C SER A 909 -52.55 16.06 1.32
N VAL A 910 -51.38 16.13 1.94
CA VAL A 910 -50.16 15.42 1.49
C VAL A 910 -49.62 14.56 2.62
N LEU A 911 -49.33 13.30 2.32
CA LEU A 911 -48.69 12.38 3.27
C LEU A 911 -47.19 12.27 2.97
N VAL A 912 -46.35 12.73 3.92
CA VAL A 912 -44.89 12.60 3.85
C VAL A 912 -44.44 11.48 4.80
N ILE A 913 -43.88 10.42 4.23
CA ILE A 913 -43.37 9.27 4.99
C ILE A 913 -41.88 9.49 5.29
N THR A 914 -41.48 9.34 6.55
CA THR A 914 -40.07 9.47 6.97
C THR A 914 -39.66 8.39 7.96
N HIS A 915 -38.35 8.11 8.04
CA HIS A 915 -37.76 7.28 9.09
C HIS A 915 -37.16 8.11 10.24
N ALA A 916 -37.37 9.43 10.27
CA ALA A 916 -36.84 10.29 11.31
C ALA A 916 -37.65 10.26 12.63
N GLY A 917 -37.01 10.69 13.72
CA GLY A 917 -37.69 11.06 14.96
C GLY A 917 -38.49 12.35 14.82
N VAL A 918 -39.42 12.59 15.75
CA VAL A 918 -40.27 13.79 15.75
C VAL A 918 -39.42 15.04 15.96
N LYS A 919 -39.65 16.05 15.11
CA LYS A 919 -39.17 17.42 15.34
C LYS A 919 -40.39 18.36 15.44
N PRO A 920 -40.50 19.20 16.49
CA PRO A 920 -41.66 20.08 16.69
C PRO A 920 -41.69 21.31 15.76
N SER A 921 -40.53 21.83 15.33
CA SER A 921 -40.41 23.00 14.46
C SER A 921 -40.63 22.68 12.96
N LEU A 922 -40.52 23.68 12.08
CA LEU A 922 -40.48 23.48 10.62
C LEU A 922 -39.36 22.48 10.28
N SER A 923 -39.71 21.46 9.52
CA SER A 923 -38.85 20.36 9.14
C SER A 923 -38.55 20.39 7.65
N LYS A 924 -37.38 19.88 7.25
CA LYS A 924 -37.00 19.78 5.83
C LYS A 924 -37.95 18.91 4.99
N TYR A 925 -38.77 18.08 5.64
CA TYR A 925 -39.77 17.23 5.01
C TYR A 925 -41.00 18.01 4.52
N GLU A 926 -41.22 19.22 5.03
CA GLU A 926 -42.37 20.08 4.69
C GLU A 926 -42.08 21.02 3.52
N LEU A 927 -40.79 21.28 3.24
CA LEU A 927 -40.36 22.23 2.21
C LEU A 927 -40.89 21.84 0.82
N LEU A 928 -40.85 20.56 0.47
CA LEU A 928 -41.32 20.11 -0.85
C LEU A 928 -42.86 20.27 -1.01
N PRO A 929 -43.71 19.78 -0.07
CA PRO A 929 -45.14 20.09 -0.09
C PRO A 929 -45.47 21.59 -0.13
N LEU A 930 -44.75 22.43 0.63
CA LEU A 930 -44.95 23.88 0.66
C LEU A 930 -44.62 24.55 -0.67
N LEU A 931 -43.51 24.17 -1.31
CA LEU A 931 -43.15 24.66 -2.64
C LEU A 931 -44.20 24.28 -3.69
N VAL A 932 -44.70 23.05 -3.65
CA VAL A 932 -45.76 22.60 -4.57
C VAL A 932 -47.08 23.31 -4.30
N PHE A 933 -47.44 23.55 -3.04
CA PHE A 933 -48.63 24.30 -2.66
C PHE A 933 -48.57 25.75 -3.15
N LEU A 934 -47.40 26.40 -3.04
CA LEU A 934 -47.16 27.74 -3.57
C LEU A 934 -47.35 27.81 -5.09
N ILE A 935 -46.85 26.79 -5.81
CA ILE A 935 -47.01 26.67 -7.26
C ILE A 935 -48.50 26.51 -7.61
N LEU A 936 -49.23 25.62 -6.93
CA LEU A 936 -50.65 25.36 -7.19
C LEU A 936 -51.56 26.56 -6.91
N SER A 937 -51.12 27.44 -6.01
CA SER A 937 -51.84 28.64 -5.60
C SER A 937 -51.71 29.82 -6.58
N ASP A 938 -50.98 29.64 -7.68
CA ASP A 938 -50.75 30.61 -8.75
C ASP A 938 -51.98 30.73 -9.66
N GLU A 939 -52.44 31.97 -9.92
CA GLU A 939 -53.65 32.26 -10.69
C GLU A 939 -53.60 31.69 -12.13
N ARG A 940 -52.39 31.51 -12.68
CA ARG A 940 -52.17 30.99 -14.03
C ARG A 940 -52.50 29.50 -14.17
N LEU A 941 -52.53 28.76 -13.05
CA LEU A 941 -52.76 27.31 -13.04
C LEU A 941 -54.23 26.91 -12.78
N LYS A 942 -55.15 27.86 -12.58
CA LYS A 942 -56.61 27.63 -12.38
C LYS A 942 -56.96 26.62 -11.27
N GLY A 943 -56.04 26.33 -10.35
CA GLY A 943 -56.27 25.46 -9.20
C GLY A 943 -56.66 26.29 -8.00
N GLU A 944 -57.93 26.30 -7.61
CA GLU A 944 -58.35 26.90 -6.34
C GLU A 944 -57.94 25.95 -5.20
N ILE A 945 -56.69 26.00 -4.75
CA ILE A 945 -56.27 25.37 -3.49
C ILE A 945 -55.92 26.46 -2.50
N ASP A 946 -56.70 26.56 -1.43
CA ASP A 946 -56.60 27.64 -0.44
C ASP A 946 -55.88 27.18 0.85
N THR A 947 -55.80 25.86 1.07
CA THR A 947 -55.26 25.27 2.30
C THR A 947 -54.45 24.01 2.01
N LEU A 948 -53.30 23.86 2.67
CA LEU A 948 -52.47 22.65 2.63
C LEU A 948 -52.47 21.97 4.00
N HIS A 949 -52.82 20.69 4.04
CA HIS A 949 -52.57 19.81 5.18
C HIS A 949 -51.35 18.93 4.90
N THR A 950 -50.27 19.15 5.62
CA THR A 950 -49.09 18.25 5.60
C THR A 950 -49.19 17.26 6.74
N HIS A 951 -49.31 15.99 6.40
CA HIS A 951 -49.29 14.89 7.36
C HIS A 951 -47.93 14.20 7.29
N ILE A 952 -47.13 14.30 8.34
CA ILE A 952 -45.79 13.70 8.39
C ILE A 952 -45.81 12.48 9.29
N LEU A 953 -45.55 11.31 8.71
CA LEU A 953 -45.49 10.05 9.45
C LEU A 953 -44.08 9.83 9.99
N PHE A 954 -43.88 10.13 11.28
CA PHE A 954 -42.66 9.85 12.03
C PHE A 954 -42.68 8.44 12.66
N LYS A 955 -41.57 8.03 13.30
CA LYS A 955 -41.47 6.68 13.93
C LYS A 955 -42.62 6.37 14.91
N LYS A 956 -43.10 7.36 15.66
CA LYS A 956 -44.02 7.16 16.81
C LYS A 956 -45.33 7.94 16.74
N GLN A 957 -45.53 8.77 15.72
CA GLN A 957 -46.74 9.57 15.57
C GLN A 957 -46.89 10.12 14.14
N ILE A 958 -48.11 10.52 13.79
CA ILE A 958 -48.38 11.35 12.63
C ILE A 958 -48.59 12.80 13.09
N LEU A 959 -47.82 13.73 12.52
CA LEU A 959 -47.94 15.15 12.82
C LEU A 959 -48.72 15.81 11.68
N LYS A 960 -49.90 16.36 11.99
CA LYS A 960 -50.69 17.15 11.04
C LYS A 960 -50.35 18.62 11.25
N LYS A 961 -49.97 19.30 10.18
CA LYS A 961 -49.86 20.76 10.13
C LYS A 961 -50.72 21.32 9.02
N THR A 962 -51.35 22.45 9.31
CA THR A 962 -52.23 23.15 8.38
C THR A 962 -51.59 24.47 8.01
N TRP A 963 -51.52 24.72 6.71
CA TRP A 963 -50.92 25.90 6.14
C TRP A 963 -51.98 26.68 5.36
N GLY A 964 -52.06 27.98 5.65
CA GLY A 964 -52.98 28.91 4.99
C GLY A 964 -52.20 29.99 4.24
N LEU A 965 -52.81 30.59 3.23
CA LEU A 965 -52.17 31.58 2.36
C LEU A 965 -52.30 33.03 2.86
N SER A 966 -52.57 33.25 4.15
CA SER A 966 -52.80 34.58 4.71
C SER A 966 -51.55 35.47 4.63
N GLY A 967 -51.57 36.46 3.72
CA GLY A 967 -50.66 37.62 3.76
C GLY A 967 -49.39 37.58 2.90
N ILE A 968 -49.21 36.60 2.01
CA ILE A 968 -47.96 36.46 1.23
C ILE A 968 -48.17 36.75 -0.25
N GLY A 969 -47.29 37.57 -0.84
CA GLY A 969 -47.17 37.72 -2.29
C GLY A 969 -46.58 36.46 -2.92
N LYS A 970 -47.45 35.50 -3.27
CA LYS A 970 -47.12 34.16 -3.81
C LYS A 970 -46.12 34.19 -4.97
N GLU A 971 -46.38 35.04 -5.96
CA GLU A 971 -45.51 35.24 -7.12
C GLU A 971 -44.15 35.84 -6.73
N ASN A 972 -44.13 36.69 -5.70
CA ASN A 972 -42.92 37.39 -5.28
C ASN A 972 -41.95 36.46 -4.54
N TYR A 973 -42.45 35.52 -3.74
CA TYR A 973 -41.59 34.57 -3.01
C TYR A 973 -40.95 33.52 -3.93
N LEU A 974 -41.74 32.86 -4.81
CA LEU A 974 -41.19 31.88 -5.75
C LEU A 974 -40.20 32.53 -6.72
N LYS A 975 -40.51 33.73 -7.21
CA LYS A 975 -39.61 34.50 -8.06
C LYS A 975 -38.31 34.85 -7.32
N THR A 976 -38.41 35.36 -6.09
CA THR A 976 -37.26 35.65 -5.22
C THR A 976 -36.38 34.41 -5.01
N LEU A 977 -36.97 33.26 -4.69
CA LEU A 977 -36.22 32.02 -4.45
C LEU A 977 -35.51 31.52 -5.72
N ILE A 978 -36.17 31.65 -6.88
CA ILE A 978 -35.59 31.32 -8.19
C ILE A 978 -34.44 32.29 -8.51
N ASP A 979 -34.60 33.58 -8.22
CA ASP A 979 -33.55 34.58 -8.42
C ASP A 979 -32.33 34.31 -7.55
N ASP A 980 -32.55 34.05 -6.25
CA ASP A 980 -31.48 33.68 -5.32
C ASP A 980 -30.79 32.35 -5.74
N PHE A 981 -31.53 31.41 -6.33
CA PHE A 981 -30.96 30.15 -6.86
C PHE A 981 -30.19 30.35 -8.17
N LEU A 982 -30.55 31.34 -8.98
CA LEU A 982 -29.88 31.66 -10.25
C LEU A 982 -28.73 32.67 -10.09
N GLU A 983 -28.64 33.35 -8.95
CA GLU A 983 -27.57 34.31 -8.66
C GLU A 983 -26.19 33.65 -8.74
N PRO A 984 -25.28 34.11 -9.63
CA PRO A 984 -23.94 33.53 -9.79
C PRO A 984 -23.00 33.82 -8.61
N SER A 985 -23.24 34.94 -7.92
CA SER A 985 -22.42 35.44 -6.81
C SER A 985 -23.26 35.50 -5.53
N GLY A 986 -22.69 35.15 -4.37
CA GLY A 986 -23.36 35.37 -3.07
C GLY A 986 -24.07 34.16 -2.46
N PHE A 987 -24.14 33.01 -3.14
CA PHE A 987 -24.76 31.80 -2.57
C PHE A 987 -24.07 31.31 -1.28
N TRP A 988 -22.78 31.62 -1.13
CA TRP A 988 -21.98 31.36 0.07
C TRP A 988 -22.50 32.07 1.32
N ASP A 989 -23.28 33.15 1.17
CA ASP A 989 -23.86 33.92 2.28
C ASP A 989 -25.10 33.31 2.89
N TYR A 990 -25.61 32.26 2.27
CA TYR A 990 -26.82 31.60 2.73
C TYR A 990 -26.49 30.47 3.72
N LEU A 991 -27.09 30.56 4.92
CA LEU A 991 -26.97 29.51 5.93
C LEU A 991 -27.81 28.25 5.57
N PRO A 992 -27.36 27.03 5.93
CA PRO A 992 -28.12 25.78 5.79
C PRO A 992 -29.37 25.73 6.69
N PHE A 993 -30.38 24.96 6.27
CA PHE A 993 -31.64 24.80 6.99
C PHE A 993 -31.50 24.22 8.39
N ASP A 994 -30.60 23.25 8.59
CA ASP A 994 -30.43 22.58 9.89
C ASP A 994 -29.88 23.53 10.98
N GLU A 995 -29.16 24.59 10.60
CA GLU A 995 -28.70 25.64 11.53
C GLU A 995 -29.79 26.68 11.83
N ILE A 996 -30.68 26.91 10.86
CA ILE A 996 -31.78 27.87 10.98
C ILE A 996 -32.97 27.26 11.77
N SER A 997 -33.29 25.99 11.53
CA SER A 997 -34.50 25.32 12.04
C SER A 997 -34.50 24.99 13.55
N ARG A 998 -33.41 25.31 14.26
CA ARG A 998 -33.22 25.08 15.70
C ARG A 998 -33.88 26.14 16.61
N LYS A 999 -34.31 27.30 16.08
CA LYS A 999 -34.96 28.38 16.86
C LYS A 999 -36.22 28.90 16.16
N ASP A 1000 -37.17 29.40 16.95
CA ASP A 1000 -38.33 30.14 16.44
C ASP A 1000 -37.87 31.56 16.05
N PHE A 1001 -38.25 32.02 14.86
CA PHE A 1001 -37.94 33.39 14.42
C PHE A 1001 -38.82 34.41 15.16
N ASP A 1002 -38.39 34.84 16.36
CA ASP A 1002 -38.97 36.00 17.06
C ASP A 1002 -38.09 37.26 16.87
N GLU A 1003 -38.70 38.44 16.82
CA GLU A 1003 -38.04 39.72 16.46
C GLU A 1003 -37.06 40.23 17.54
N LYS A 1004 -36.96 39.58 18.70
CA LYS A 1004 -36.14 40.03 19.84
C LYS A 1004 -34.73 39.42 19.92
N GLU A 1005 -34.33 38.53 19.01
CA GLU A 1005 -33.15 37.66 19.21
C GLU A 1005 -32.13 37.67 18.05
N GLU A 1006 -32.02 38.71 17.22
CA GLU A 1006 -30.99 38.76 16.14
C GLU A 1006 -29.56 38.61 16.69
N LYS A 1007 -29.26 39.27 17.81
CA LYS A 1007 -27.95 39.21 18.47
C LYS A 1007 -27.69 37.84 19.10
N ASP A 1008 -28.71 37.26 19.75
CA ASP A 1008 -28.65 35.94 20.37
C ASP A 1008 -28.58 34.80 19.33
N PHE A 1009 -29.06 35.04 18.10
CA PHE A 1009 -28.90 34.13 16.97
C PHE A 1009 -27.44 34.08 16.49
N LEU A 1010 -26.84 35.25 16.20
CA LEU A 1010 -25.45 35.33 15.72
C LEU A 1010 -24.47 34.84 16.78
N GLU A 1011 -24.60 35.27 18.04
CA GLU A 1011 -23.70 34.86 19.14
C GLU A 1011 -23.81 33.36 19.44
N SER A 1012 -25.00 32.77 19.35
CA SER A 1012 -25.19 31.32 19.50
C SER A 1012 -24.58 30.52 18.34
N LEU A 1013 -24.65 31.06 17.11
CA LEU A 1013 -24.10 30.41 15.92
C LEU A 1013 -22.57 30.46 15.93
N GLU A 1014 -21.98 31.59 16.34
CA GLU A 1014 -20.52 31.72 16.58
C GLU A 1014 -20.05 30.71 17.64
N ASN A 1015 -20.72 30.63 18.79
CA ASN A 1015 -20.35 29.68 19.85
C ASN A 1015 -20.46 28.20 19.40
N SER A 1016 -21.48 27.84 18.63
CA SER A 1016 -21.61 26.47 18.09
C SER A 1016 -20.53 26.14 17.05
N LEU A 1017 -20.13 27.12 16.24
CA LEU A 1017 -19.02 26.98 15.29
C LEU A 1017 -17.68 26.83 16.01
N GLU A 1018 -17.41 27.66 17.02
CA GLU A 1018 -16.18 27.56 17.84
C GLU A 1018 -16.09 26.21 18.55
N GLN A 1019 -17.20 25.71 19.09
CA GLN A 1019 -17.24 24.42 19.77
C GLN A 1019 -16.99 23.25 18.80
N ALA A 1020 -17.57 23.27 17.60
CA ALA A 1020 -17.33 22.25 16.57
C ALA A 1020 -15.87 22.23 16.10
N ILE A 1021 -15.24 23.40 15.99
CA ILE A 1021 -13.81 23.51 15.67
C ILE A 1021 -12.95 22.95 16.81
N ALA A 1022 -13.29 23.23 18.06
CA ALA A 1022 -12.53 22.82 19.23
C ALA A 1022 -12.59 21.31 19.52
N THR A 1023 -13.71 20.64 19.20
CA THR A 1023 -13.89 19.20 19.46
C THR A 1023 -13.27 18.31 18.41
N GLY A 1024 -12.84 18.86 17.26
CA GLY A 1024 -12.28 18.07 16.16
C GLY A 1024 -13.25 17.01 15.63
N GLU A 1025 -14.56 17.19 15.85
CA GLU A 1025 -15.57 16.41 15.11
C GLU A 1025 -15.26 16.63 13.64
N ALA A 1026 -14.85 15.55 12.95
CA ALA A 1026 -14.53 15.58 11.54
C ALA A 1026 -15.62 16.39 10.83
N LEU A 1027 -15.19 17.39 10.06
CA LEU A 1027 -16.06 18.28 9.30
C LEU A 1027 -16.95 17.44 8.37
N SER A 1028 -18.08 16.95 8.89
CA SER A 1028 -19.10 16.36 8.04
C SER A 1028 -19.54 17.46 7.08
N VAL A 1029 -19.74 17.11 5.82
CA VAL A 1029 -20.32 17.87 4.71
C VAL A 1029 -21.35 18.95 5.11
N LYS A 1030 -22.11 18.72 6.19
CA LYS A 1030 -23.05 19.68 6.79
C LYS A 1030 -22.42 21.03 7.17
N ASN A 1031 -21.11 21.10 7.35
CA ASN A 1031 -20.39 22.28 7.81
C ASN A 1031 -19.56 23.00 6.73
N LEU A 1032 -19.91 22.89 5.43
CA LEU A 1032 -19.24 23.63 4.34
C LEU A 1032 -19.18 25.16 4.53
N VAL A 1033 -19.98 25.74 5.43
CA VAL A 1033 -19.84 27.14 5.89
C VAL A 1033 -18.44 27.41 6.48
N LEU A 1034 -17.77 26.38 7.00
CA LEU A 1034 -16.40 26.42 7.54
C LEU A 1034 -15.30 26.47 6.48
N MET A 1035 -15.60 26.34 5.18
CA MET A 1035 -14.59 26.48 4.12
C MET A 1035 -14.37 27.93 3.65
N ARG A 1036 -15.00 28.91 4.30
CA ARG A 1036 -14.69 30.33 4.05
C ARG A 1036 -13.24 30.64 4.46
N PRO A 1037 -12.46 31.38 3.64
CA PRO A 1037 -11.12 31.81 4.02
C PRO A 1037 -11.08 32.67 5.30
N ASP A 1038 -12.20 33.31 5.69
CA ASP A 1038 -12.23 34.28 6.81
C ASP A 1038 -13.07 33.84 8.04
N ILE A 1039 -13.69 32.64 8.08
CA ILE A 1039 -14.53 32.12 9.20
C ILE A 1039 -15.37 33.22 9.89
N ARG A 1040 -16.05 34.05 9.11
CA ARG A 1040 -16.96 35.09 9.63
C ARG A 1040 -18.33 34.90 9.03
N ILE A 1041 -19.34 34.85 9.89
CA ILE A 1041 -20.75 34.85 9.50
C ILE A 1041 -21.05 36.22 8.87
N PRO A 1042 -21.73 36.30 7.72
CA PRO A 1042 -22.17 37.58 7.17
C PRO A 1042 -23.04 38.34 8.18
N GLN A 1043 -22.85 39.65 8.30
CA GLN A 1043 -23.68 40.47 9.19
C GLN A 1043 -25.17 40.43 8.79
N ASP A 1044 -25.46 40.22 7.52
CA ASP A 1044 -26.81 40.11 6.96
C ASP A 1044 -27.34 38.66 6.89
N ALA A 1045 -26.65 37.68 7.48
CA ALA A 1045 -27.04 36.27 7.41
C ALA A 1045 -28.42 36.01 8.04
N TYR A 1046 -28.74 36.71 9.13
CA TYR A 1046 -30.06 36.64 9.77
C TYR A 1046 -31.15 37.19 8.84
N GLU A 1047 -30.92 38.33 8.18
CA GLU A 1047 -31.88 38.91 7.22
C GLU A 1047 -32.08 37.99 6.00
N LYS A 1048 -31.00 37.40 5.47
CA LYS A 1048 -31.05 36.42 4.37
C LYS A 1048 -31.79 35.13 4.77
N ALA A 1049 -31.60 34.65 6.00
CA ALA A 1049 -32.34 33.52 6.54
C ALA A 1049 -33.83 33.86 6.75
N LYS A 1050 -34.12 35.04 7.30
CA LYS A 1050 -35.48 35.57 7.47
C LYS A 1050 -36.18 35.68 6.12
N ARG A 1051 -35.58 36.31 5.10
CA ARG A 1051 -36.17 36.44 3.76
C ARG A 1051 -36.58 35.09 3.13
N ARG A 1052 -35.78 34.05 3.30
CA ARG A 1052 -36.03 32.71 2.71
C ARG A 1052 -36.99 31.86 3.53
N PHE A 1053 -36.93 31.87 4.86
CA PHE A 1053 -37.73 30.96 5.67
C PHE A 1053 -38.92 31.63 6.36
N PHE A 1054 -38.84 32.91 6.70
CA PHE A 1054 -39.92 33.64 7.39
C PHE A 1054 -41.25 33.62 6.63
N PRO A 1055 -41.30 33.77 5.29
CA PRO A 1055 -42.54 33.60 4.55
C PRO A 1055 -43.14 32.19 4.74
N LEU A 1056 -42.30 31.14 4.83
CA LEU A 1056 -42.77 29.78 5.10
C LEU A 1056 -43.26 29.62 6.55
N TYR A 1057 -42.64 30.30 7.52
CA TYR A 1057 -43.12 30.34 8.90
C TYR A 1057 -44.44 31.12 9.04
N GLN A 1058 -44.61 32.23 8.31
CA GLN A 1058 -45.86 33.00 8.29
C GLN A 1058 -47.03 32.24 7.67
N MET A 1059 -46.78 31.21 6.86
CA MET A 1059 -47.82 30.31 6.34
C MET A 1059 -48.42 29.39 7.42
N GLY A 1060 -47.90 29.35 8.66
CA GLY A 1060 -48.44 28.55 9.78
C GLY A 1060 -48.45 29.30 11.11
N GLU A 1061 -49.13 28.89 12.19
CA GLU A 1061 -50.22 27.91 12.39
C GLU A 1061 -51.54 28.68 12.57
N GLU A 1062 -52.61 28.35 11.84
CA GLU A 1062 -53.93 28.59 12.43
C GLU A 1062 -54.08 27.60 13.59
N LYS A 1063 -53.83 28.06 14.82
CA LYS A 1063 -54.19 27.30 16.02
C LYS A 1063 -55.69 27.02 15.95
N GLU A 1064 -56.06 25.77 15.68
CA GLU A 1064 -57.42 25.29 15.93
C GLU A 1064 -57.76 25.64 17.38
N LYS A 1065 -58.74 26.52 17.57
CA LYS A 1065 -59.29 26.90 18.88
C LYS A 1065 -60.22 25.82 19.40
#